data_AF-A0A833GW54-F1
#
_entry.id   AF-A0A833GW54-F1
#
_cell.length_a   1.000
_cell.length_b   1.000
_cell.length_c   1.000
_cell.angle_alpha   90.00
_cell.angle_beta   90.00
_cell.angle_gamma   90.00
#
_symmetry.space_group_name_H-M   'P 1'
#
loop_
_entity.id
_entity.type
_entity.pdbx_description
1 polymer ?
#
loop_
_entity_poly.entity_id
_entity_poly.type
_entity_poly.pdbx_seq_one_letter_code
_entity_poly.pdbx_strand_id
1 'polypeptide(L)'
;MRILQIRFKNLNSLAGEWEIDLTHPAFAADGIFAITGPTGAGKSTILDALCLALYGSTPRLGRISAGGNEIMSRQTGECFAEAVFETQAGRYRCHWSQRRARGQAGGRLQQPRHEIVDLATGKVLEVKLLDVGRQVEEVTGMDFDRFTRSMLLAQGGFAAFLQAAADERAPILEQITGTEIYSRISIAVHERRSLERHRLQALEQEVAGLQPLAPEDEQQLIDALRQSTERETELTGRIGRHGQAIAWLDGIARLEAELRQLGLERDSLRSRLEVFAPERERLRLAVRALELAGAYATLASLRREQDADRNSLAASRELLPARRQAAALAEHAMTAAAGLLAARKSAQQEAQPLLRRVRELDLKIAEQDGPLRAAAEAIAGRESALASLRAKQQTDCSGLEDSRLALGQVLRQLEAAKADAGLVEILAGIRSRCGALQQLRRQAIDRQDGIAEAETRYRQALGQWQEQAACRDAGQGKLESVQAALAEKQGQLLTALEGRELADWRSSMVQLTGRRDLLARALEAVRARMRSAVAVAQLDSRMATLRAGESQLAARLKDQQDRQGALEREVGLLESQMTLLARIEDLEEARRHLQDGEPCPLCGAREHPFAEGNVPLANDTRARLAAARDELKTASAAIADLQVNLARTARDLEHAAALHSQHVVEIGDAEQRIAEACGDLPADSADPDLELKLAGLQEDTGRELERIGRIVPA
;
A
#
# COMPACT_ATOMS: atom_id res chain seq x y z
N MET A 1 39.41 -42.69 38.15
CA MET A 1 39.93 -43.74 37.25
C MET A 1 40.80 -44.69 38.08
N ARG A 2 40.69 -46.01 37.87
CA ARG A 2 41.49 -47.04 38.57
C ARG A 2 41.98 -48.08 37.57
N ILE A 3 43.28 -48.39 37.56
CA ILE A 3 43.83 -49.46 36.71
C ILE A 3 43.63 -50.80 37.42
N LEU A 4 43.09 -51.78 36.70
CA LEU A 4 42.78 -53.11 37.22
C LEU A 4 43.83 -54.14 36.79
N GLN A 5 44.27 -54.09 35.53
CA GLN A 5 45.19 -55.07 34.97
C GLN A 5 46.07 -54.42 33.91
N ILE A 6 47.33 -54.84 33.83
CA ILE A 6 48.28 -54.43 32.79
C ILE A 6 48.89 -55.69 32.19
N ARG A 7 48.73 -55.89 30.88
CA ARG A 7 49.31 -57.03 30.15
C ARG A 7 50.10 -56.51 28.97
N PHE A 8 51.31 -57.00 28.77
CA PHE A 8 52.15 -56.54 27.67
C PHE A 8 53.11 -57.63 27.20
N LYS A 9 53.60 -57.46 25.97
CA LYS A 9 54.52 -58.42 25.34
C LYS A 9 55.63 -57.71 24.60
N ASN A 10 56.86 -58.17 24.80
CA ASN A 10 58.06 -57.74 24.08
C ASN A 10 58.25 -56.21 24.07
N LEU A 11 58.24 -55.59 25.25
CA LEU A 11 58.51 -54.15 25.41
C LEU A 11 59.88 -53.94 26.09
N ASN A 12 60.74 -53.13 25.47
CA ASN A 12 62.10 -52.79 25.92
C ASN A 12 62.89 -54.02 26.43
N SER A 13 63.26 -54.03 27.72
CA SER A 13 64.02 -55.10 28.38
C SER A 13 63.16 -56.27 28.85
N LEU A 14 61.82 -56.18 28.77
CA LEU A 14 60.89 -57.22 29.19
C LEU A 14 60.43 -58.02 27.96
N ALA A 15 61.24 -59.00 27.58
CA ALA A 15 60.91 -59.96 26.52
C ALA A 15 59.93 -61.03 27.04
N GLY A 16 59.09 -61.55 26.15
CA GLY A 16 58.01 -62.46 26.52
C GLY A 16 56.73 -61.71 26.91
N GLU A 17 55.76 -62.47 27.41
CA GLU A 17 54.45 -61.97 27.80
C GLU A 17 54.36 -61.85 29.32
N TRP A 18 53.95 -60.67 29.78
CA TRP A 18 53.89 -60.29 31.18
C TRP A 18 52.50 -59.78 31.51
N GLU A 19 51.99 -60.17 32.67
CA GLU A 19 50.67 -59.79 33.16
C GLU A 19 50.77 -59.40 34.63
N ILE A 20 50.20 -58.25 34.96
CA ILE A 20 50.12 -57.70 36.31
C ILE A 20 48.64 -57.45 36.60
N ASP A 21 48.07 -58.29 37.45
CA ASP A 21 46.70 -58.11 37.97
C ASP A 21 46.76 -57.30 39.28
N LEU A 22 46.36 -56.04 39.21
CA LEU A 22 46.32 -55.12 40.36
C LEU A 22 45.08 -55.35 41.23
N THR A 23 44.17 -56.26 40.85
CA THR A 23 43.04 -56.67 41.69
C THR A 23 43.39 -57.80 42.65
N HIS A 24 44.56 -58.43 42.49
CA HIS A 24 45.02 -59.48 43.39
C HIS A 24 45.13 -58.95 44.84
N PRO A 25 44.75 -59.75 45.87
CA PRO A 25 44.75 -59.31 47.27
C PRO A 25 46.07 -58.68 47.77
N ALA A 26 47.20 -59.12 47.21
CA ALA A 26 48.53 -58.60 47.50
C ALA A 26 48.72 -57.10 47.14
N PHE A 27 47.92 -56.55 46.21
CA PHE A 27 47.93 -55.13 45.85
C PHE A 27 46.75 -54.35 46.48
N ALA A 28 45.63 -55.03 46.73
CA ALA A 28 44.40 -54.41 47.22
C ALA A 28 44.40 -54.12 48.73
N ALA A 29 45.17 -54.87 49.54
CA ALA A 29 45.13 -54.74 50.99
C ALA A 29 45.70 -53.41 51.52
N ASP A 30 46.86 -52.97 51.00
CA ASP A 30 47.56 -51.78 51.49
C ASP A 30 47.45 -50.56 50.55
N GLY A 31 46.94 -50.73 49.32
CA GLY A 31 46.71 -49.66 48.34
C GLY A 31 47.98 -48.97 47.78
N ILE A 32 49.16 -49.27 48.34
CA ILE A 32 50.46 -48.78 47.92
C ILE A 32 51.38 -49.98 47.68
N PHE A 33 52.04 -50.01 46.53
CA PHE A 33 53.04 -51.02 46.20
C PHE A 33 54.26 -50.38 45.54
N ALA A 34 55.41 -51.05 45.67
CA ALA A 34 56.66 -50.59 45.10
C ALA A 34 57.17 -51.56 44.02
N ILE A 35 57.54 -51.02 42.87
CA ILE A 35 58.26 -51.77 41.82
C ILE A 35 59.75 -51.52 42.01
N THR A 36 60.47 -52.50 42.57
CA THR A 36 61.90 -52.39 42.88
C THR A 36 62.76 -53.21 41.91
N GLY A 37 64.03 -52.84 41.75
CA GLY A 37 64.98 -53.52 40.86
C GLY A 37 66.12 -52.60 40.43
N PRO A 38 67.21 -53.12 39.83
CA PRO A 38 68.33 -52.31 39.37
C PRO A 38 67.93 -51.33 38.25
N THR A 39 68.74 -50.29 38.02
CA THR A 39 68.56 -49.38 36.88
C THR A 39 68.63 -50.19 35.58
N GLY A 40 67.68 -49.97 34.66
CA GLY A 40 67.57 -50.75 33.42
C GLY A 40 66.74 -52.04 33.50
N ALA A 41 66.29 -52.47 34.70
CA ALA A 41 65.48 -53.67 34.88
C ALA A 41 64.07 -53.64 34.26
N GLY A 42 63.67 -52.54 33.60
CA GLY A 42 62.36 -52.41 32.95
C GLY A 42 61.24 -51.81 33.81
N LYS A 43 61.54 -51.25 34.99
CA LYS A 43 60.54 -50.59 35.86
C LYS A 43 59.70 -49.55 35.12
N SER A 44 60.34 -48.63 34.41
CA SER A 44 59.66 -47.60 33.61
C SER A 44 58.93 -48.18 32.39
N THR A 45 59.33 -49.36 31.92
CA THR A 45 58.66 -50.04 30.80
C THR A 45 57.24 -50.47 31.15
N ILE A 46 56.98 -50.85 32.41
CA ILE A 46 55.62 -51.18 32.88
C ILE A 46 54.72 -49.94 32.79
N LEU A 47 55.23 -48.77 33.20
CA LEU A 47 54.51 -47.51 33.13
C LEU A 47 54.31 -47.03 31.69
N ASP A 48 55.31 -47.21 30.84
CA ASP A 48 55.19 -46.94 29.40
C ASP A 48 54.16 -47.86 28.74
N ALA A 49 54.07 -49.14 29.16
CA ALA A 49 53.06 -50.06 28.65
C ALA A 49 51.65 -49.56 28.95
N LEU A 50 51.42 -49.02 30.16
CA LEU A 50 50.14 -48.42 30.52
C LEU A 50 49.80 -47.21 29.64
N CYS A 51 50.73 -46.26 29.47
CA CYS A 51 50.52 -45.11 28.59
C CYS A 51 50.31 -45.51 27.13
N LEU A 52 51.07 -46.51 26.66
CA LEU A 52 50.97 -47.01 25.30
C LEU A 52 49.63 -47.69 25.05
N ALA A 53 49.14 -48.48 26.00
CA ALA A 53 47.83 -49.12 25.93
C ALA A 53 46.70 -48.08 25.89
N LEU A 54 46.78 -47.01 26.69
CA LEU A 54 45.74 -45.99 26.76
C LEU A 54 45.77 -45.00 25.59
N TYR A 55 46.93 -44.43 25.27
CA TYR A 55 47.04 -43.27 24.35
C TYR A 55 47.91 -43.53 23.11
N GLY A 56 48.42 -44.74 22.93
CA GLY A 56 49.30 -45.07 21.80
C GLY A 56 50.63 -44.30 21.80
N SER A 57 50.99 -43.70 22.94
CA SER A 57 52.14 -42.83 23.12
C SER A 57 52.83 -43.13 24.45
N THR A 58 54.13 -42.87 24.53
CA THR A 58 54.91 -43.06 25.76
C THR A 58 55.58 -41.77 26.19
N PRO A 59 55.76 -41.53 27.51
CA PRO A 59 56.42 -40.32 27.98
C PRO A 59 57.86 -40.14 27.44
N ARG A 60 58.56 -41.24 27.15
CA ARG A 60 59.97 -41.23 26.74
C ARG A 60 60.18 -41.11 25.22
N LEU A 61 59.33 -41.75 24.43
CA LEU A 61 59.51 -41.87 22.97
C LEU A 61 58.43 -41.12 22.17
N GLY A 62 57.44 -40.51 22.83
CA GLY A 62 56.30 -39.88 22.18
C GLY A 62 55.39 -40.91 21.49
N ARG A 63 54.77 -40.50 20.38
CA ARG A 63 53.79 -41.29 19.64
C ARG A 63 54.46 -42.33 18.75
N ILE A 64 54.04 -43.60 18.86
CA ILE A 64 54.61 -44.71 18.09
C ILE A 64 53.88 -44.85 16.76
N SER A 65 54.63 -44.95 15.65
CA SER A 65 54.08 -45.02 14.29
C SER A 65 54.73 -46.12 13.45
N ALA A 66 54.27 -46.28 12.20
CA ALA A 66 54.94 -47.16 11.23
C ALA A 66 56.35 -46.66 10.83
N GLY A 67 56.68 -45.39 11.11
CA GLY A 67 57.98 -44.78 10.81
C GLY A 67 59.08 -45.14 11.81
N GLY A 68 58.73 -45.61 13.01
CA GLY A 68 59.67 -46.00 14.04
C GLY A 68 58.98 -46.53 15.29
N ASN A 69 59.49 -47.65 15.81
CA ASN A 69 59.07 -48.23 17.08
C ASN A 69 60.33 -48.69 17.81
N GLU A 70 60.81 -47.84 18.73
CA GLU A 70 61.96 -48.12 19.58
C GLU A 70 61.58 -48.82 20.90
N ILE A 71 60.27 -48.96 21.20
CA ILE A 71 59.81 -49.67 22.40
C ILE A 71 59.75 -51.19 22.21
N MET A 72 59.65 -51.69 20.98
CA MET A 72 59.64 -53.14 20.71
C MET A 72 60.99 -53.76 21.05
N SER A 73 60.99 -54.83 21.85
CA SER A 73 62.22 -55.57 22.21
C SER A 73 62.98 -56.02 20.96
N ARG A 74 64.31 -55.94 21.00
CA ARG A 74 65.17 -56.35 19.88
C ARG A 74 64.96 -57.83 19.55
N GLN A 75 65.14 -58.18 18.28
CA GLN A 75 64.98 -59.55 17.74
C GLN A 75 63.55 -60.13 17.86
N THR A 76 62.53 -59.29 18.07
CA THR A 76 61.11 -59.72 18.09
C THR A 76 60.33 -59.19 16.89
N GLY A 77 59.27 -59.92 16.50
CA GLY A 77 58.41 -59.58 15.36
C GLY A 77 57.07 -58.92 15.72
N GLU A 78 56.74 -58.85 17.01
CA GLU A 78 55.48 -58.28 17.52
C GLU A 78 55.63 -57.80 18.97
N CYS A 79 54.87 -56.77 19.32
CA CYS A 79 54.69 -56.28 20.68
C CYS A 79 53.25 -55.80 20.90
N PHE A 80 52.78 -55.86 22.14
CA PHE A 80 51.50 -55.26 22.51
C PHE A 80 51.53 -54.73 23.95
N ALA A 81 50.61 -53.82 24.24
CA ALA A 81 50.30 -53.33 25.57
C ALA A 81 48.78 -53.26 25.72
N GLU A 82 48.28 -53.75 26.85
CA GLU A 82 46.87 -53.82 27.17
C GLU A 82 46.66 -53.37 28.61
N ALA A 83 45.66 -52.52 28.82
CA ALA A 83 45.29 -52.02 30.12
C ALA A 83 43.78 -52.16 30.31
N VAL A 84 43.39 -52.79 31.42
CA VAL A 84 42.02 -52.82 31.89
C VAL A 84 41.88 -51.80 33.02
N PHE A 85 40.89 -50.92 32.92
CA PHE A 85 40.66 -49.86 33.90
C PHE A 85 39.17 -49.59 34.13
N GLU A 86 38.87 -48.92 35.24
CA GLU A 86 37.53 -48.57 35.69
C GLU A 86 37.43 -47.05 35.88
N THR A 87 36.35 -46.46 35.37
CA THR A 87 35.96 -45.07 35.58
C THR A 87 34.54 -44.99 36.13
N GLN A 88 34.05 -43.80 36.43
CA GLN A 88 32.64 -43.64 36.83
C GLN A 88 31.67 -44.08 35.71
N ALA A 89 32.13 -44.09 34.45
CA ALA A 89 31.34 -44.49 33.30
C ALA A 89 31.32 -46.02 33.06
N GLY A 90 32.19 -46.82 33.72
CA GLY A 90 32.23 -48.27 33.52
C GLY A 90 33.64 -48.88 33.50
N ARG A 91 33.75 -50.13 33.02
CA ARG A 91 35.02 -50.87 32.89
C ARG A 91 35.41 -51.03 31.42
N TYR A 92 36.65 -50.69 31.12
CA TYR A 92 37.14 -50.61 29.75
C TYR A 92 38.47 -51.34 29.59
N ARG A 93 38.70 -51.92 28.42
CA ARG A 93 39.97 -52.51 28.01
C ARG A 93 40.51 -51.75 26.81
N CYS A 94 41.68 -51.15 26.95
CA CYS A 94 42.42 -50.60 25.82
C CYS A 94 43.54 -51.57 25.42
N HIS A 95 43.65 -51.86 24.13
CA HIS A 95 44.65 -52.76 23.58
C HIS A 95 45.38 -52.08 22.42
N TRP A 96 46.70 -51.92 22.56
CA TRP A 96 47.59 -51.41 21.53
C TRP A 96 48.55 -52.52 21.08
N SER A 97 48.72 -52.72 19.78
CA SER A 97 49.65 -53.70 19.24
C SER A 97 50.32 -53.26 17.95
N GLN A 98 51.53 -53.76 17.71
CA GLN A 98 52.24 -53.55 16.45
C GLN A 98 53.02 -54.80 16.05
N ARG A 99 53.03 -55.10 14.75
CA ARG A 99 53.71 -56.26 14.16
C ARG A 99 54.65 -55.83 13.05
N ARG A 100 55.69 -56.63 12.84
CA ARG A 100 56.54 -56.58 11.64
C ARG A 100 55.94 -57.46 10.54
N ALA A 101 56.26 -57.16 9.29
CA ALA A 101 55.85 -57.98 8.16
C ALA A 101 56.18 -59.47 8.41
N ARG A 102 55.19 -60.35 8.24
CA ARG A 102 55.28 -61.81 8.47
C ARG A 102 55.70 -62.22 9.89
N GLY A 103 55.68 -61.32 10.87
CA GLY A 103 56.08 -61.61 12.26
C GLY A 103 57.59 -61.87 12.44
N GLN A 104 58.42 -61.48 11.47
CA GLN A 104 59.87 -61.68 11.51
C GLN A 104 60.59 -60.45 12.08
N ALA A 105 61.65 -60.68 12.88
CA ALA A 105 62.41 -59.61 13.53
C ALA A 105 62.99 -58.55 12.56
N GLY A 106 63.37 -58.97 11.34
CA GLY A 106 63.87 -58.08 10.29
C GLY A 106 62.79 -57.45 9.40
N GLY A 107 61.52 -57.76 9.61
CA GLY A 107 60.42 -57.25 8.76
C GLY A 107 60.13 -55.76 8.97
N ARG A 108 59.58 -55.10 7.93
CA ARG A 108 59.12 -53.70 7.99
C ARG A 108 57.97 -53.57 9.01
N LEU A 109 58.01 -52.50 9.81
CA LEU A 109 56.93 -52.18 10.77
C LEU A 109 55.61 -51.92 10.03
N GLN A 110 54.54 -52.53 10.53
CA GLN A 110 53.17 -52.27 10.07
C GLN A 110 52.54 -51.12 10.86
N GLN A 111 51.41 -50.60 10.38
CA GLN A 111 50.62 -49.64 11.16
C GLN A 111 50.19 -50.27 12.50
N PRO A 112 50.34 -49.57 13.63
CA PRO A 112 49.86 -50.05 14.91
C PRO A 112 48.33 -50.18 14.89
N ARG A 113 47.82 -51.09 15.69
CA ARG A 113 46.38 -51.21 15.98
C ARG A 113 46.15 -50.75 17.40
N HIS A 114 45.07 -50.01 17.60
CA HIS A 114 44.68 -49.52 18.91
C HIS A 114 43.17 -49.63 19.00
N GLU A 115 42.67 -50.24 20.06
CA GLU A 115 41.24 -50.42 20.28
C GLU A 115 40.88 -50.15 21.73
N ILE A 116 39.66 -49.67 21.95
CA ILE A 116 39.03 -49.58 23.27
C ILE A 116 37.71 -50.35 23.25
N VAL A 117 37.51 -51.19 24.26
CA VAL A 117 36.35 -52.07 24.38
C VAL A 117 35.69 -51.85 25.75
N ASP A 118 34.38 -51.73 25.77
CA ASP A 118 33.59 -51.78 27.01
C ASP A 118 33.48 -53.25 27.46
N LEU A 119 34.01 -53.56 28.63
CA LEU A 119 34.04 -54.92 29.16
C LEU A 119 32.69 -55.40 29.69
N ALA A 120 31.76 -54.50 30.02
CA ALA A 120 30.43 -54.89 30.46
C ALA A 120 29.58 -55.39 29.29
N THR A 121 29.70 -54.75 28.12
CA THR A 121 28.91 -55.08 26.92
C THR A 121 29.66 -55.92 25.89
N GLY A 122 30.99 -55.99 25.98
CA GLY A 122 31.85 -56.60 24.97
C GLY A 122 31.94 -55.81 23.66
N LYS A 123 31.38 -54.59 23.62
CA LYS A 123 31.32 -53.75 22.42
C LYS A 123 32.64 -53.01 22.23
N VAL A 124 33.20 -53.10 21.03
CA VAL A 124 34.32 -52.25 20.61
C VAL A 124 33.80 -50.83 20.40
N LEU A 125 34.32 -49.87 21.16
CA LEU A 125 33.89 -48.47 21.08
C LEU A 125 34.58 -47.75 19.92
N GLU A 126 35.89 -47.94 19.77
CA GLU A 126 36.66 -47.35 18.68
C GLU A 126 37.93 -48.17 18.38
N VAL A 127 38.38 -48.14 17.12
CA VAL A 127 39.53 -48.90 16.57
C VAL A 127 40.49 -48.01 15.75
N LYS A 128 40.07 -46.79 15.40
CA LYS A 128 40.91 -45.84 14.67
C LYS A 128 41.88 -45.16 15.62
N LEU A 129 43.18 -45.24 15.31
CA LEU A 129 44.29 -44.70 16.12
C LEU A 129 44.12 -43.26 16.63
N LEU A 130 43.48 -42.37 15.87
CA LEU A 130 43.26 -40.97 16.28
C LEU A 130 42.04 -40.82 17.19
N ASP A 131 40.99 -41.61 16.93
CA ASP A 131 39.72 -41.49 17.61
C ASP A 131 39.71 -42.29 18.93
N VAL A 132 40.51 -43.36 19.05
CA VAL A 132 40.69 -44.09 20.32
C VAL A 132 41.23 -43.15 21.42
N GLY A 133 42.15 -42.25 21.09
CA GLY A 133 42.67 -41.26 22.06
C GLY A 133 41.57 -40.33 22.58
N ARG A 134 40.70 -39.84 21.68
CA ARG A 134 39.53 -39.02 22.07
C ARG A 134 38.52 -39.82 22.89
N GLN A 135 38.25 -41.05 22.51
CA GLN A 135 37.33 -41.91 23.25
C GLN A 135 37.86 -42.23 24.66
N VAL A 136 39.17 -42.41 24.81
CA VAL A 136 39.83 -42.56 26.11
C VAL A 136 39.72 -41.26 26.91
N GLU A 137 39.90 -40.08 26.28
CA GLU A 137 39.71 -38.79 26.94
C GLU A 137 38.27 -38.60 27.44
N GLU A 138 37.27 -38.94 26.63
CA GLU A 138 35.86 -38.88 27.03
C GLU A 138 35.54 -39.79 28.22
N VAL A 139 36.09 -41.02 28.20
CA VAL A 139 35.78 -42.03 29.23
C VAL A 139 36.55 -41.78 30.53
N THR A 140 37.76 -41.23 30.45
CA THR A 140 38.65 -41.01 31.61
C THR A 140 38.63 -39.57 32.12
N GLY A 141 38.18 -38.60 31.31
CA GLY A 141 38.23 -37.16 31.57
C GLY A 141 39.64 -36.56 31.42
N MET A 142 40.59 -37.31 30.84
CA MET A 142 42.00 -36.92 30.79
C MET A 142 42.60 -37.24 29.41
N ASP A 143 43.28 -36.27 28.82
CA ASP A 143 44.17 -36.50 27.68
C ASP A 143 45.54 -37.06 28.14
N PHE A 144 46.41 -37.37 27.18
CA PHE A 144 47.74 -37.91 27.45
C PHE A 144 48.61 -36.99 28.34
N ASP A 145 48.58 -35.68 28.09
CA ASP A 145 49.39 -34.71 28.81
C ASP A 145 48.88 -34.54 30.24
N ARG A 146 47.56 -34.54 30.45
CA ARG A 146 46.95 -34.55 31.78
C ARG A 146 47.26 -35.84 32.51
N PHE A 147 47.10 -37.01 31.88
CA PHE A 147 47.39 -38.29 32.52
C PHE A 147 48.85 -38.39 33.01
N THR A 148 49.82 -37.89 32.22
CA THR A 148 51.25 -37.89 32.59
C THR A 148 51.66 -36.78 33.57
N ARG A 149 50.80 -35.79 33.81
CA ARG A 149 51.03 -34.71 34.79
C ARG A 149 50.29 -34.92 36.11
N SER A 150 49.16 -35.63 36.12
CA SER A 150 48.29 -35.78 37.29
C SER A 150 48.24 -37.20 37.87
N MET A 151 48.27 -38.25 37.03
CA MET A 151 48.04 -39.64 37.47
C MET A 151 49.30 -40.52 37.37
N LEU A 152 50.11 -40.32 36.33
CA LEU A 152 51.39 -40.99 36.16
C LEU A 152 52.52 -39.98 36.14
N LEU A 153 53.19 -39.78 37.28
CA LEU A 153 54.36 -38.91 37.35
C LEU A 153 55.59 -39.62 36.80
N ALA A 154 55.84 -39.47 35.49
CA ALA A 154 57.09 -39.91 34.89
C ALA A 154 58.28 -39.17 35.54
N GLN A 155 59.44 -39.85 35.60
CA GLN A 155 60.66 -39.28 36.21
C GLN A 155 61.02 -37.94 35.53
N GLY A 156 60.94 -36.83 36.27
CA GLY A 156 61.17 -35.46 35.79
C GLY A 156 59.92 -34.66 35.36
N GLY A 157 58.76 -35.30 35.15
CA GLY A 157 57.54 -34.65 34.65
C GLY A 157 56.85 -33.70 35.64
N PHE A 158 56.99 -33.93 36.96
CA PHE A 158 56.42 -33.06 37.99
C PHE A 158 57.06 -31.67 38.03
N ALA A 159 58.37 -31.59 37.78
CA ALA A 159 59.08 -30.31 37.70
C ALA A 159 58.57 -29.45 36.53
N ALA A 160 58.24 -30.08 35.39
CA ALA A 160 57.69 -29.40 34.22
C ALA A 160 56.32 -28.76 34.48
N PHE A 161 55.45 -29.40 35.29
CA PHE A 161 54.18 -28.79 35.70
C PHE A 161 54.36 -27.57 36.62
N LEU A 162 55.28 -27.65 37.59
CA LEU A 162 55.58 -26.52 38.49
C LEU A 162 56.24 -25.34 37.76
N GLN A 163 57.03 -25.61 36.72
CA GLN A 163 57.78 -24.61 35.95
C GLN A 163 57.03 -24.07 34.73
N ALA A 164 55.87 -24.65 34.35
CA ALA A 164 55.10 -24.19 33.20
C ALA A 164 54.66 -22.73 33.32
N ALA A 165 54.58 -22.01 32.20
CA ALA A 165 54.14 -20.62 32.18
C ALA A 165 52.68 -20.50 32.65
N ALA A 166 52.24 -19.31 33.07
CA ALA A 166 50.87 -19.10 33.53
C ALA A 166 49.82 -19.51 32.47
N ASP A 167 50.08 -19.20 31.21
CA ASP A 167 49.21 -19.52 30.07
C ASP A 167 49.13 -21.02 29.75
N GLU A 168 50.16 -21.79 30.09
CA GLU A 168 50.19 -23.24 29.91
C GLU A 168 49.56 -23.99 31.10
N ARG A 169 49.56 -23.35 32.29
CA ARG A 169 48.92 -23.87 33.51
C ARG A 169 47.43 -23.58 33.54
N ALA A 170 47.00 -22.42 33.02
CA ALA A 170 45.62 -21.98 33.07
C ALA A 170 44.61 -22.98 32.46
N PRO A 171 44.84 -23.59 31.27
CA PRO A 171 43.91 -24.56 30.69
C PRO A 171 43.77 -25.83 31.54
N ILE A 172 44.88 -26.29 32.11
CA ILE A 172 44.92 -27.49 32.96
C ILE A 172 44.13 -27.26 34.25
N LEU A 173 44.32 -26.10 34.88
CA LEU A 173 43.58 -25.71 36.08
C LEU A 173 42.10 -25.47 35.77
N GLU A 174 41.79 -24.84 34.63
CA GLU A 174 40.42 -24.56 34.19
C GLU A 174 39.62 -25.85 34.00
N GLN A 175 40.21 -26.88 33.39
CA GLN A 175 39.54 -28.17 33.19
C GLN A 175 39.49 -29.03 34.45
N ILE A 176 40.50 -28.96 35.33
CA ILE A 176 40.46 -29.64 36.65
C ILE A 176 39.37 -29.05 37.54
N THR A 177 39.19 -27.72 37.50
CA THR A 177 38.22 -27.01 38.35
C THR A 177 36.85 -26.84 37.68
N GLY A 178 36.72 -27.21 36.40
CA GLY A 178 35.49 -27.08 35.63
C GLY A 178 35.09 -25.63 35.33
N THR A 179 36.06 -24.70 35.29
CA THR A 179 35.81 -23.26 35.11
C THR A 179 35.83 -22.80 33.65
N GLU A 180 35.69 -23.73 32.70
CA GLU A 180 35.65 -23.53 31.23
C GLU A 180 34.64 -22.45 30.78
N ILE A 181 33.64 -22.20 31.61
CA ILE A 181 32.62 -21.17 31.41
C ILE A 181 33.22 -19.77 31.31
N TYR A 182 34.30 -19.46 32.02
CA TYR A 182 34.88 -18.11 32.05
C TYR A 182 35.66 -17.80 30.77
N SER A 183 36.38 -18.76 30.22
CA SER A 183 37.00 -18.63 28.90
C SER A 183 35.94 -18.40 27.82
N ARG A 184 34.83 -19.16 27.85
CA ARG A 184 33.70 -18.97 26.92
C ARG A 184 33.04 -17.59 27.03
N ILE A 185 32.88 -17.07 28.25
CA ILE A 185 32.35 -15.71 28.46
C ILE A 185 33.31 -14.66 27.87
N SER A 186 34.62 -14.81 28.09
CA SER A 186 35.63 -13.89 27.56
C SER A 186 35.59 -13.82 26.02
N ILE A 187 35.48 -14.97 25.36
CA ILE A 187 35.34 -15.07 23.89
C ILE A 187 34.07 -14.32 23.43
N ALA A 188 32.92 -14.61 24.03
CA ALA A 188 31.66 -13.99 23.66
C ALA A 188 31.65 -12.46 23.86
N VAL A 189 32.31 -11.96 24.92
CA VAL A 189 32.47 -10.52 25.16
C VAL A 189 33.34 -9.87 24.07
N HIS A 190 34.43 -10.53 23.68
CA HIS A 190 35.31 -10.03 22.63
C HIS A 190 34.61 -9.96 21.27
N GLU A 191 33.87 -11.02 20.90
CA GLU A 191 33.06 -11.07 19.67
C GLU A 191 32.02 -9.96 19.64
N ARG A 192 31.27 -9.77 20.74
CA ARG A 192 30.27 -8.72 20.84
C ARG A 192 30.87 -7.33 20.73
N ARG A 193 32.01 -7.08 21.39
CA ARG A 193 32.72 -5.80 21.29
C ARG A 193 33.14 -5.51 19.85
N SER A 194 33.65 -6.51 19.14
CA SER A 194 34.05 -6.36 17.73
C SER A 194 32.86 -5.99 16.85
N LEU A 195 31.72 -6.67 17.01
CA LEU A 195 30.48 -6.41 16.28
C LEU A 195 29.97 -4.97 16.50
N GLU A 196 29.87 -4.53 17.75
CA GLU A 196 29.37 -3.17 18.04
C GLU A 196 30.33 -2.09 17.55
N ARG A 197 31.64 -2.35 17.57
CA ARG A 197 32.63 -1.43 17.00
C ARG A 197 32.47 -1.28 15.48
N HIS A 198 32.22 -2.39 14.77
CA HIS A 198 31.93 -2.33 13.33
C HIS A 198 30.64 -1.57 13.03
N ARG A 199 29.58 -1.75 13.83
CA ARG A 199 28.34 -0.97 13.69
C ARG A 199 28.56 0.51 13.89
N LEU A 200 29.29 0.90 14.94
CA LEU A 200 29.62 2.29 15.20
C LEU A 200 30.38 2.90 14.02
N GLN A 201 31.35 2.18 13.48
CA GLN A 201 32.15 2.66 12.35
C GLN A 201 31.31 2.83 11.06
N ALA A 202 30.32 1.97 10.83
CA ALA A 202 29.38 2.12 9.73
C ALA A 202 28.48 3.36 9.91
N LEU A 203 27.93 3.55 11.12
CA LEU A 203 27.14 4.74 11.48
C LEU A 203 27.96 6.04 11.34
N GLU A 204 29.22 6.04 11.77
CA GLU A 204 30.13 7.19 11.63
C GLU A 204 30.40 7.51 10.15
N GLN A 205 30.51 6.50 9.28
CA GLN A 205 30.64 6.69 7.84
C GLN A 205 29.36 7.23 7.19
N GLU A 206 28.18 6.75 7.62
CA GLU A 206 26.89 7.28 7.17
C GLU A 206 26.72 8.76 7.56
N VAL A 207 27.07 9.11 8.81
CA VAL A 207 27.00 10.49 9.30
C VAL A 207 28.04 11.37 8.61
N ALA A 208 29.25 10.86 8.32
CA ALA A 208 30.26 11.61 7.57
C ALA A 208 29.86 11.90 6.11
N GLY A 209 28.96 11.11 5.53
CA GLY A 209 28.36 11.36 4.23
C GLY A 209 27.29 12.46 4.22
N LEU A 210 26.78 12.84 5.39
CA LEU A 210 25.85 13.96 5.54
C LEU A 210 26.67 15.25 5.68
N GLN A 211 26.76 16.03 4.61
CA GLN A 211 27.24 17.42 4.71
C GLN A 211 26.10 18.28 5.28
N PRO A 212 26.19 18.76 6.54
CA PRO A 212 25.28 19.76 7.02
C PRO A 212 25.43 21.03 6.18
N LEU A 213 24.31 21.69 5.90
CA LEU A 213 24.30 22.95 5.17
C LEU A 213 25.21 23.96 5.89
N ALA A 214 25.99 24.72 5.13
CA ALA A 214 26.75 25.82 5.71
C ALA A 214 25.76 26.84 6.30
N PRO A 215 26.05 27.44 7.46
CA PRO A 215 25.15 28.42 8.07
C PRO A 215 24.87 29.60 7.14
N GLU A 216 25.79 29.95 6.25
CA GLU A 216 25.57 30.96 5.21
C GLU A 216 24.51 30.54 4.17
N ASP A 217 24.51 29.27 3.74
CA ASP A 217 23.55 28.72 2.78
C ASP A 217 22.16 28.58 3.41
N GLU A 218 22.11 28.19 4.69
CA GLU A 218 20.86 28.16 5.48
C GLU A 218 20.26 29.56 5.59
N GLN A 219 21.07 30.58 5.90
CA GLN A 219 20.62 31.96 5.97
C GLN A 219 20.07 32.46 4.61
N GLN A 220 20.75 32.15 3.50
CA GLN A 220 20.31 32.52 2.16
C GLN A 220 18.97 31.87 1.80
N LEU A 221 18.77 30.60 2.15
CA LEU A 221 17.52 29.90 1.91
C LEU A 221 16.38 30.45 2.77
N ILE A 222 16.65 30.83 4.02
CA ILE A 222 15.66 31.47 4.91
C ILE A 222 15.24 32.83 4.34
N ASP A 223 16.19 33.64 3.87
CA ASP A 223 15.90 34.95 3.27
C ASP A 223 15.16 34.82 1.93
N ALA A 224 15.52 33.84 1.11
CA ALA A 224 14.82 33.52 -0.14
C ALA A 224 13.39 33.05 0.13
N LEU A 225 13.20 32.18 1.14
CA LEU A 225 11.89 31.74 1.59
C LEU A 225 11.06 32.93 2.05
N ARG A 226 11.62 33.79 2.90
CA ARG A 226 10.94 35.00 3.39
C ARG A 226 10.48 35.91 2.25
N GLN A 227 11.36 36.20 1.27
CA GLN A 227 10.98 36.97 0.09
C GLN A 227 9.87 36.30 -0.72
N SER A 228 9.92 34.98 -0.87
CA SER A 228 8.89 34.24 -1.60
C SER A 228 7.53 34.32 -0.89
N THR A 229 7.52 34.17 0.44
CA THR A 229 6.29 34.27 1.25
C THR A 229 5.72 35.70 1.23
N GLU A 230 6.57 36.73 1.29
CA GLU A 230 6.14 38.13 1.15
C GLU A 230 5.51 38.40 -0.23
N ARG A 231 6.08 37.85 -1.31
CA ARG A 231 5.48 37.95 -2.66
C ARG A 231 4.18 37.17 -2.78
N GLU A 232 4.09 35.99 -2.18
CA GLU A 232 2.88 35.17 -2.19
C GLU A 232 1.72 35.89 -1.48
N THR A 233 1.98 36.51 -0.32
CA THR A 233 0.97 37.28 0.41
C THR A 233 0.51 38.51 -0.36
N GLU A 234 1.42 39.23 -1.03
CA GLU A 234 1.07 40.36 -1.89
C GLU A 234 0.19 39.94 -3.08
N LEU A 235 0.59 38.88 -3.79
CA LEU A 235 -0.14 38.35 -4.94
C LEU A 235 -1.53 37.84 -4.53
N THR A 236 -1.63 37.16 -3.39
CA THR A 236 -2.90 36.72 -2.83
C THR A 236 -3.82 37.91 -2.53
N GLY A 237 -3.28 38.99 -1.96
CA GLY A 237 -4.01 40.24 -1.75
C GLY A 237 -4.47 40.91 -3.05
N ARG A 238 -3.70 40.82 -4.14
CA ARG A 238 -4.10 41.30 -5.47
C ARG A 238 -5.21 40.44 -6.09
N ILE A 239 -5.08 39.11 -6.00
CA ILE A 239 -6.11 38.17 -6.46
C ILE A 239 -7.43 38.44 -5.73
N GLY A 240 -7.40 38.63 -4.41
CA GLY A 240 -8.59 38.97 -3.62
C GLY A 240 -9.29 40.25 -4.09
N ARG A 241 -8.51 41.33 -4.34
CA ARG A 241 -9.06 42.60 -4.87
C ARG A 241 -9.65 42.45 -6.27
N HIS A 242 -8.97 41.72 -7.15
CA HIS A 242 -9.48 41.47 -8.51
C HIS A 242 -10.73 40.59 -8.50
N GLY A 243 -10.78 39.57 -7.63
CA GLY A 243 -11.98 38.75 -7.43
C GLY A 243 -13.19 39.58 -6.96
N GLN A 244 -12.99 40.51 -6.02
CA GLN A 244 -14.04 41.44 -5.59
C GLN A 244 -14.51 42.35 -6.73
N ALA A 245 -13.59 42.86 -7.56
CA ALA A 245 -13.94 43.70 -8.70
C ALA A 245 -14.73 42.94 -9.77
N ILE A 246 -14.36 41.69 -10.05
CA ILE A 246 -15.10 40.82 -10.99
C ILE A 246 -16.50 40.54 -10.44
N ALA A 247 -16.63 40.16 -9.17
CA ALA A 247 -17.93 39.89 -8.54
C ALA A 247 -18.83 41.13 -8.55
N TRP A 248 -18.27 42.34 -8.40
CA TRP A 248 -19.01 43.58 -8.57
C TRP A 248 -19.53 43.70 -10.01
N LEU A 249 -18.65 43.58 -11.01
CA LEU A 249 -19.03 43.71 -12.43
C LEU A 249 -20.11 42.69 -12.84
N ASP A 250 -20.00 41.45 -12.39
CA ASP A 250 -21.03 40.42 -12.59
C ASP A 250 -22.35 40.81 -11.92
N GLY A 251 -22.28 41.39 -10.73
CA GLY A 251 -23.43 41.96 -10.03
C GLY A 251 -24.12 43.08 -10.81
N ILE A 252 -23.36 43.99 -11.42
CA ILE A 252 -23.91 45.03 -12.30
C ILE A 252 -24.61 44.40 -13.49
N ALA A 253 -23.95 43.48 -14.20
CA ALA A 253 -24.50 42.83 -15.38
C ALA A 253 -25.82 42.10 -15.06
N ARG A 254 -25.91 41.44 -13.90
CA ARG A 254 -27.13 40.80 -13.42
C ARG A 254 -28.24 41.82 -13.15
N LEU A 255 -27.94 42.91 -12.43
CA LEU A 255 -28.93 43.95 -12.12
C LEU A 255 -29.44 44.64 -13.40
N GLU A 256 -28.57 44.87 -14.39
CA GLU A 256 -28.97 45.41 -15.69
C GLU A 256 -29.87 44.45 -16.49
N ALA A 257 -29.67 43.14 -16.36
CA ALA A 257 -30.54 42.14 -16.97
C ALA A 257 -31.91 42.10 -16.26
N GLU A 258 -31.94 42.13 -14.93
CA GLU A 258 -33.17 42.21 -14.14
C GLU A 258 -33.95 43.50 -14.46
N LEU A 259 -33.28 44.66 -14.54
CA LEU A 259 -33.91 45.92 -14.93
C LEU A 259 -34.53 45.85 -16.34
N ARG A 260 -33.86 45.20 -17.29
CA ARG A 260 -34.41 44.99 -18.63
C ARG A 260 -35.65 44.11 -18.61
N GLN A 261 -35.63 43.01 -17.86
CA GLN A 261 -36.82 42.14 -17.73
C GLN A 261 -37.99 42.86 -17.07
N LEU A 262 -37.75 43.56 -15.96
CA LEU A 262 -38.78 44.36 -15.29
C LEU A 262 -39.34 45.46 -16.19
N GLY A 263 -38.51 46.06 -17.04
CA GLY A 263 -38.94 47.00 -18.08
C GLY A 263 -39.92 46.37 -19.07
N LEU A 264 -39.60 45.18 -19.59
CA LEU A 264 -40.47 44.43 -20.50
C LEU A 264 -41.78 43.99 -19.83
N GLU A 265 -41.73 43.53 -18.58
CA GLU A 265 -42.92 43.16 -17.81
C GLU A 265 -43.83 44.36 -17.56
N ARG A 266 -43.26 45.51 -17.17
CA ARG A 266 -43.99 46.76 -17.00
C ARG A 266 -44.71 47.15 -18.29
N ASP A 267 -44.02 47.09 -19.43
CA ASP A 267 -44.59 47.48 -20.72
C ASP A 267 -45.67 46.49 -21.18
N SER A 268 -45.50 45.19 -20.93
CA SER A 268 -46.52 44.16 -21.15
C SER A 268 -47.77 44.40 -20.29
N LEU A 269 -47.61 44.66 -18.98
CA LEU A 269 -48.71 44.97 -18.08
C LEU A 269 -49.43 46.26 -18.49
N ARG A 270 -48.70 47.28 -18.93
CA ARG A 270 -49.26 48.53 -19.45
C ARG A 270 -50.11 48.27 -20.69
N SER A 271 -49.60 47.51 -21.66
CA SER A 271 -50.34 47.12 -22.86
C SER A 271 -51.62 46.34 -22.50
N ARG A 272 -51.54 45.39 -21.56
CA ARG A 272 -52.72 44.66 -21.07
C ARG A 272 -53.76 45.58 -20.42
N LEU A 273 -53.33 46.59 -19.66
CA LEU A 273 -54.23 47.59 -19.07
C LEU A 273 -54.89 48.47 -20.13
N GLU A 274 -54.17 48.83 -21.19
CA GLU A 274 -54.71 49.59 -22.32
C GLU A 274 -55.72 48.76 -23.12
N VAL A 275 -55.42 47.49 -23.40
CA VAL A 275 -56.36 46.54 -24.05
C VAL A 275 -57.59 46.29 -23.18
N PHE A 276 -57.45 46.24 -21.86
CA PHE A 276 -58.56 46.05 -20.92
C PHE A 276 -59.37 47.33 -20.66
N ALA A 277 -58.92 48.50 -21.12
CA ALA A 277 -59.61 49.78 -20.92
C ALA A 277 -61.10 49.78 -21.32
N PRO A 278 -61.51 49.26 -22.51
CA PRO A 278 -62.93 49.20 -22.88
C PRO A 278 -63.76 48.29 -21.96
N GLU A 279 -63.22 47.14 -21.54
CA GLU A 279 -63.90 46.21 -20.63
C GLU A 279 -64.03 46.81 -19.23
N ARG A 280 -63.01 47.53 -18.77
CA ARG A 280 -63.05 48.31 -17.53
C ARG A 280 -64.14 49.37 -17.55
N GLU A 281 -64.29 50.10 -18.66
CA GLU A 281 -65.38 51.09 -18.78
C GLU A 281 -66.75 50.41 -18.86
N ARG A 282 -66.86 49.27 -19.56
CA ARG A 282 -68.09 48.46 -19.58
C ARG A 282 -68.47 47.97 -18.19
N LEU A 283 -67.49 47.53 -17.39
CA LEU A 283 -67.69 47.15 -16.00
C LEU A 283 -68.11 48.35 -15.14
N ARG A 284 -67.48 49.52 -15.33
CA ARG A 284 -67.86 50.76 -14.62
C ARG A 284 -69.32 51.13 -14.89
N LEU A 285 -69.74 51.05 -16.15
CA LEU A 285 -71.12 51.30 -16.56
C LEU A 285 -72.08 50.23 -16.02
N ALA A 286 -71.69 48.96 -16.02
CA ALA A 286 -72.49 47.87 -15.47
C ALA A 286 -72.69 48.02 -13.95
N VAL A 287 -71.65 48.41 -13.20
CA VAL A 287 -71.75 48.70 -11.76
C VAL A 287 -72.68 49.88 -11.50
N ARG A 288 -72.57 50.96 -12.28
CA ARG A 288 -73.52 52.09 -12.22
C ARG A 288 -74.96 51.68 -12.57
N ALA A 289 -75.15 50.80 -13.54
CA ALA A 289 -76.46 50.28 -13.88
C ALA A 289 -77.03 49.36 -12.80
N LEU A 290 -76.16 48.61 -12.10
CA LEU A 290 -76.54 47.74 -10.98
C LEU A 290 -77.12 48.54 -9.81
N GLU A 291 -76.62 49.75 -9.54
CA GLU A 291 -77.20 50.67 -8.54
C GLU A 291 -78.69 50.98 -8.83
N LEU A 292 -79.08 50.99 -10.11
CA LEU A 292 -80.45 51.25 -10.57
C LEU A 292 -81.31 49.99 -10.69
N ALA A 293 -80.74 48.79 -10.47
CA ALA A 293 -81.45 47.52 -10.67
C ALA A 293 -82.68 47.39 -9.77
N GLY A 294 -82.60 47.86 -8.52
CA GLY A 294 -83.74 47.86 -7.59
C GLY A 294 -84.88 48.76 -8.09
N ALA A 295 -84.58 50.00 -8.48
CA ALA A 295 -85.58 50.92 -9.02
C ALA A 295 -86.18 50.43 -10.35
N TYR A 296 -85.35 49.84 -11.23
CA TYR A 296 -85.81 49.26 -12.48
C TYR A 296 -86.70 48.02 -12.27
N ALA A 297 -86.37 47.14 -11.32
CA ALA A 297 -87.19 45.99 -10.97
C ALA A 297 -88.57 46.42 -10.46
N THR A 298 -88.62 47.45 -9.61
CA THR A 298 -89.89 48.04 -9.14
C THR A 298 -90.68 48.63 -10.31
N LEU A 299 -90.06 49.41 -11.19
CA LEU A 299 -90.71 49.97 -12.38
C LEU A 299 -91.23 48.87 -13.33
N ALA A 300 -90.46 47.80 -13.52
CA ALA A 300 -90.85 46.66 -14.37
C ALA A 300 -91.97 45.83 -13.75
N SER A 301 -92.05 45.73 -12.42
CA SER A 301 -93.21 45.16 -11.72
C SER A 301 -94.44 46.04 -11.92
N LEU A 302 -94.30 47.35 -11.67
CA LEU A 302 -95.39 48.32 -11.81
C LEU A 302 -95.96 48.35 -13.23
N ARG A 303 -95.11 48.28 -14.26
CA ARG A 303 -95.54 48.21 -15.67
C ARG A 303 -96.30 46.92 -15.97
N ARG A 304 -95.82 45.78 -15.45
CA ARG A 304 -96.53 44.50 -15.60
C ARG A 304 -97.88 44.50 -14.89
N GLU A 305 -97.95 45.07 -13.69
CA GLU A 305 -99.21 45.28 -12.96
C GLU A 305 -100.15 46.20 -13.75
N GLN A 306 -99.65 47.33 -14.26
CA GLN A 306 -100.43 48.25 -15.07
C GLN A 306 -100.97 47.61 -16.36
N ASP A 307 -100.18 46.79 -17.04
CA ASP A 307 -100.62 46.05 -18.22
C ASP A 307 -101.66 44.98 -17.86
N ALA A 308 -101.48 44.27 -16.74
CA ALA A 308 -102.47 43.32 -16.23
C ALA A 308 -103.80 44.01 -15.87
N ASP A 309 -103.74 45.15 -15.20
CA ASP A 309 -104.91 45.97 -14.84
C ASP A 309 -105.63 46.50 -16.08
N ARG A 310 -104.88 46.96 -17.09
CA ARG A 310 -105.45 47.39 -18.38
C ARG A 310 -106.19 46.25 -19.07
N ASN A 311 -105.60 45.05 -19.09
CA ASN A 311 -106.23 43.87 -19.68
C ASN A 311 -107.47 43.44 -18.89
N SER A 312 -107.42 43.47 -17.56
CA SER A 312 -108.56 43.17 -16.68
C SER A 312 -109.71 44.17 -16.86
N LEU A 313 -109.39 45.47 -16.99
CA LEU A 313 -110.36 46.52 -17.27
C LEU A 313 -111.00 46.35 -18.66
N ALA A 314 -110.21 45.99 -19.68
CA ALA A 314 -110.70 45.72 -21.03
C ALA A 314 -111.69 44.54 -21.02
N ALA A 315 -111.31 43.41 -20.40
CA ALA A 315 -112.17 42.24 -20.25
C ALA A 315 -113.46 42.57 -19.47
N SER A 316 -113.35 43.36 -18.39
CA SER A 316 -114.51 43.81 -17.61
C SER A 316 -115.45 44.71 -18.41
N ARG A 317 -114.90 45.56 -19.30
CA ARG A 317 -115.70 46.42 -20.21
C ARG A 317 -116.42 45.60 -21.28
N GLU A 318 -115.81 44.54 -21.80
CA GLU A 318 -116.47 43.63 -22.75
C GLU A 318 -117.59 42.80 -22.11
N LEU A 319 -117.43 42.40 -20.84
CA LEU A 319 -118.43 41.60 -20.11
C LEU A 319 -119.60 42.43 -19.56
N LEU A 320 -119.40 43.74 -19.35
CA LEU A 320 -120.40 44.63 -18.73
C LEU A 320 -121.75 44.69 -19.48
N PRO A 321 -121.83 44.78 -20.83
CA PRO A 321 -123.10 44.80 -21.55
C PRO A 321 -123.89 43.50 -21.36
N ALA A 322 -123.22 42.35 -21.46
CA ALA A 322 -123.85 41.05 -21.26
C ALA A 322 -124.37 40.88 -19.82
N ARG A 323 -123.61 41.35 -18.82
CA ARG A 323 -124.04 41.33 -17.41
C ARG A 323 -125.20 42.30 -17.14
N ARG A 324 -125.20 43.49 -17.75
CA ARG A 324 -126.34 44.43 -17.67
C ARG A 324 -127.60 43.86 -18.33
N GLN A 325 -127.46 43.19 -19.46
CA GLN A 325 -128.57 42.52 -20.13
C GLN A 325 -129.13 41.37 -19.28
N ALA A 326 -128.26 40.56 -18.67
CA ALA A 326 -128.67 39.50 -17.74
C ALA A 326 -129.38 40.06 -16.49
N ALA A 327 -128.91 41.19 -15.94
CA ALA A 327 -129.55 41.86 -14.81
C ALA A 327 -130.94 42.41 -15.19
N ALA A 328 -131.06 43.06 -16.36
CA ALA A 328 -132.35 43.56 -16.85
C ALA A 328 -133.35 42.42 -17.11
N LEU A 329 -132.89 41.29 -17.67
CA LEU A 329 -133.73 40.10 -17.84
C LEU A 329 -134.19 39.52 -16.49
N ALA A 330 -133.31 39.49 -15.48
CA ALA A 330 -133.66 39.05 -14.14
C ALA A 330 -134.66 40.00 -13.45
N GLU A 331 -134.51 41.31 -13.64
CA GLU A 331 -135.43 42.32 -13.12
C GLU A 331 -136.81 42.25 -13.80
N HIS A 332 -136.86 42.00 -15.11
CA HIS A 332 -138.09 41.69 -15.83
C HIS A 332 -138.75 40.40 -15.33
N ALA A 333 -137.98 39.35 -15.07
CA ALA A 333 -138.52 38.11 -14.51
C ALA A 333 -139.07 38.30 -13.08
N MET A 334 -138.38 39.09 -12.25
CA MET A 334 -138.82 39.42 -10.89
C MET A 334 -140.13 40.24 -10.91
N THR A 335 -140.22 41.26 -11.77
CA THR A 335 -141.42 42.09 -11.90
C THR A 335 -142.60 41.30 -12.47
N ALA A 336 -142.37 40.41 -13.45
CA ALA A 336 -143.39 39.50 -13.95
C ALA A 336 -143.90 38.54 -12.86
N ALA A 337 -142.99 37.95 -12.07
CA ALA A 337 -143.35 37.09 -10.95
C ALA A 337 -144.11 37.85 -9.84
N ALA A 338 -143.72 39.10 -9.55
CA ALA A 338 -144.42 39.97 -8.60
C ALA A 338 -145.83 40.34 -9.09
N GLY A 339 -146.01 40.60 -10.38
CA GLY A 339 -147.32 40.83 -11.00
C GLY A 339 -148.22 39.59 -10.92
N LEU A 340 -147.67 38.41 -11.18
CA LEU A 340 -148.37 37.12 -11.03
C LEU A 340 -148.81 36.87 -9.58
N LEU A 341 -147.95 37.20 -8.61
CA LEU A 341 -148.28 37.11 -7.18
C LEU A 341 -149.41 38.09 -6.80
N ALA A 342 -149.36 39.34 -7.29
CA ALA A 342 -150.40 40.33 -7.05
C ALA A 342 -151.75 39.91 -7.64
N ALA A 343 -151.77 39.40 -8.88
CA ALA A 343 -152.97 38.87 -9.51
C ALA A 343 -153.57 37.68 -8.73
N ARG A 344 -152.73 36.76 -8.24
CA ARG A 344 -153.16 35.63 -7.41
C ARG A 344 -153.70 36.07 -6.04
N LYS A 345 -153.09 37.09 -5.41
CA LYS A 345 -153.61 37.69 -4.16
C LYS A 345 -154.96 38.39 -4.37
N SER A 346 -155.14 39.10 -5.47
CA SER A 346 -156.42 39.74 -5.81
C SER A 346 -157.52 38.71 -6.05
N ALA A 347 -157.22 37.64 -6.82
CA ALA A 347 -158.15 36.52 -7.01
C ALA A 347 -158.50 35.81 -5.68
N GLN A 348 -157.55 35.70 -4.76
CA GLN A 348 -157.79 35.17 -3.41
C GLN A 348 -158.70 36.09 -2.58
N GLN A 349 -158.53 37.41 -2.67
CA GLN A 349 -159.38 38.40 -1.97
C GLN A 349 -160.80 38.44 -2.53
N GLU A 350 -160.98 38.30 -3.85
CA GLU A 350 -162.30 38.17 -4.48
C GLU A 350 -163.02 36.87 -4.12
N ALA A 351 -162.27 35.76 -3.98
CA ALA A 351 -162.82 34.48 -3.50
C ALA A 351 -163.09 34.46 -1.99
N GLN A 352 -162.50 35.38 -1.21
CA GLN A 352 -162.58 35.42 0.25
C GLN A 352 -164.01 35.59 0.81
N PRO A 353 -164.89 36.46 0.28
CA PRO A 353 -166.28 36.55 0.72
C PRO A 353 -167.11 35.29 0.38
N LEU A 354 -166.84 34.63 -0.76
CA LEU A 354 -167.49 33.38 -1.14
C LEU A 354 -167.03 32.22 -0.24
N LEU A 355 -165.73 32.14 0.06
CA LEU A 355 -165.16 31.20 1.04
C LEU A 355 -165.67 31.44 2.47
N ARG A 356 -165.95 32.69 2.86
CA ARG A 356 -166.59 33.02 4.16
C ARG A 356 -168.05 32.59 4.20
N ARG A 357 -168.81 32.76 3.10
CA ARG A 357 -170.22 32.32 3.00
C ARG A 357 -170.34 30.79 3.01
N VAL A 358 -169.40 30.09 2.37
CA VAL A 358 -169.27 28.62 2.45
C VAL A 358 -168.94 28.20 3.88
N ARG A 359 -168.00 28.86 4.56
CA ARG A 359 -167.68 28.58 5.98
C ARG A 359 -168.83 28.86 6.96
N GLU A 360 -169.65 29.88 6.73
CA GLU A 360 -170.86 30.14 7.54
C GLU A 360 -171.94 29.05 7.36
N LEU A 361 -172.05 28.47 6.15
CA LEU A 361 -172.93 27.34 5.87
C LEU A 361 -172.35 26.03 6.45
N ASP A 362 -171.03 25.83 6.37
CA ASP A 362 -170.34 24.69 6.98
C ASP A 362 -170.42 24.73 8.52
N LEU A 363 -170.43 25.92 9.15
CA LEU A 363 -170.59 26.07 10.61
C LEU A 363 -172.01 25.66 11.07
N LYS A 364 -173.05 26.00 10.29
CA LYS A 364 -174.45 25.59 10.56
C LYS A 364 -174.70 24.10 10.34
N ILE A 365 -173.90 23.45 9.48
CA ILE A 365 -173.91 21.99 9.28
C ILE A 365 -173.13 21.29 10.42
N ALA A 366 -171.98 21.84 10.83
CA ALA A 366 -171.15 21.32 11.92
C ALA A 366 -171.82 21.42 13.31
N GLU A 367 -172.71 22.38 13.54
CA GLU A 367 -173.50 22.52 14.78
C GLU A 367 -174.56 21.39 14.98
N GLN A 368 -174.89 20.60 13.94
CA GLN A 368 -175.76 19.41 14.06
C GLN A 368 -175.02 18.05 14.01
N ASP A 369 -173.73 18.03 13.71
CA ASP A 369 -172.92 16.79 13.60
C ASP A 369 -172.27 16.34 14.93
N GLY A 370 -172.20 17.22 15.93
CA GLY A 370 -171.66 16.95 17.27
C GLY A 370 -172.29 15.75 18.00
N PRO A 371 -173.63 15.60 18.05
CA PRO A 371 -174.26 14.41 18.64
C PRO A 371 -174.21 13.14 17.75
N LEU A 372 -173.80 13.22 16.47
CA LEU A 372 -173.72 12.09 15.53
C LEU A 372 -172.32 11.44 15.43
N ARG A 373 -171.23 12.15 15.75
CA ARG A 373 -169.87 11.58 15.74
C ARG A 373 -169.30 11.17 17.10
N ALA A 374 -169.91 11.59 18.21
CA ALA A 374 -169.69 10.95 19.52
C ALA A 374 -170.05 9.44 19.50
N ALA A 375 -170.85 8.97 18.53
CA ALA A 375 -171.09 7.55 18.26
C ALA A 375 -170.01 6.88 17.37
N ALA A 376 -169.21 7.65 16.62
CA ALA A 376 -168.16 7.16 15.71
C ALA A 376 -166.77 7.09 16.37
N GLU A 377 -166.53 7.85 17.46
CA GLU A 377 -165.33 7.73 18.30
C GLU A 377 -165.18 6.37 19.01
N ALA A 378 -166.20 5.51 19.06
CA ALA A 378 -166.13 4.26 19.84
C ALA A 378 -165.44 3.06 19.13
N ILE A 379 -165.35 3.04 17.80
CA ILE A 379 -164.99 1.83 17.04
C ILE A 379 -163.60 1.91 16.38
N ALA A 380 -163.22 3.01 15.75
CA ALA A 380 -161.96 3.08 14.99
C ALA A 380 -160.71 3.33 15.86
N GLY A 381 -160.89 3.84 17.09
CA GLY A 381 -159.81 4.06 18.06
C GLY A 381 -159.22 2.80 18.68
N ARG A 382 -159.80 1.60 18.48
CA ARG A 382 -159.37 0.40 19.20
C ARG A 382 -158.43 -0.54 18.44
N GLU A 383 -158.40 -0.52 17.11
CA GLU A 383 -157.74 -1.61 16.38
C GLU A 383 -156.39 -1.25 15.75
N SER A 384 -156.22 -0.03 15.23
CA SER A 384 -155.00 0.30 14.47
C SER A 384 -153.91 0.98 15.32
N ALA A 385 -154.32 1.75 16.35
CA ALA A 385 -153.41 2.45 17.24
C ALA A 385 -152.79 1.54 18.33
N LEU A 386 -153.38 0.38 18.64
CA LEU A 386 -152.93 -0.47 19.75
C LEU A 386 -151.77 -1.42 19.39
N ALA A 387 -151.62 -1.78 18.10
CA ALA A 387 -150.64 -2.78 17.65
C ALA A 387 -149.28 -2.20 17.24
N SER A 388 -149.25 -0.98 16.67
CA SER A 388 -148.01 -0.40 16.11
C SER A 388 -147.26 0.53 17.08
N LEU A 389 -147.96 1.15 18.03
CA LEU A 389 -147.36 2.08 19.01
C LEU A 389 -146.73 1.36 20.22
N ARG A 390 -147.21 0.17 20.60
CA ARG A 390 -146.64 -0.61 21.73
C ARG A 390 -145.29 -1.27 21.43
N ALA A 391 -144.99 -1.58 20.17
CA ALA A 391 -143.74 -2.22 19.79
C ALA A 391 -142.57 -1.23 19.59
N LYS A 392 -142.84 0.04 19.26
CA LYS A 392 -141.81 1.07 19.04
C LYS A 392 -141.50 1.93 20.27
N GLN A 393 -142.48 2.18 21.14
CA GLN A 393 -142.30 3.01 22.33
C GLN A 393 -141.35 2.38 23.38
N GLN A 394 -141.25 1.06 23.42
CA GLN A 394 -140.46 0.35 24.44
C GLN A 394 -138.97 0.17 24.09
N THR A 395 -138.60 0.35 22.81
CA THR A 395 -137.22 0.26 22.32
C THR A 395 -136.57 1.64 22.18
N ASP A 396 -137.35 2.69 21.89
CA ASP A 396 -136.82 4.04 21.65
C ASP A 396 -136.62 4.86 22.94
N CYS A 397 -137.32 4.55 24.04
CA CYS A 397 -137.20 5.28 25.32
C CYS A 397 -135.95 4.92 26.14
N SER A 398 -135.31 3.75 25.94
CA SER A 398 -134.08 3.37 26.64
C SER A 398 -132.79 3.73 25.91
N GLY A 399 -132.83 4.00 24.59
CA GLY A 399 -131.66 4.41 23.79
C GLY A 399 -131.45 5.92 23.68
N LEU A 400 -132.48 6.73 23.96
CA LEU A 400 -132.46 8.19 23.77
C LEU A 400 -131.85 8.96 24.96
N GLU A 401 -131.85 8.39 26.17
CA GLU A 401 -131.28 9.03 27.37
C GLU A 401 -129.74 8.91 27.42
N ASP A 402 -129.16 7.77 27.01
CA ASP A 402 -127.71 7.56 26.95
C ASP A 402 -127.03 8.32 25.80
N SER A 403 -127.73 8.51 24.67
CA SER A 403 -127.20 9.19 23.49
C SER A 403 -127.23 10.72 23.60
N ARG A 404 -128.09 11.31 24.45
CA ARG A 404 -128.21 12.77 24.65
C ARG A 404 -127.09 13.35 25.52
N LEU A 405 -126.54 12.58 26.45
CA LEU A 405 -125.46 13.04 27.34
C LEU A 405 -124.09 13.04 26.62
N ALA A 406 -123.85 12.06 25.74
CA ALA A 406 -122.61 11.94 24.95
C ALA A 406 -122.52 12.97 23.80
N LEU A 407 -123.65 13.31 23.15
CA LEU A 407 -123.67 14.24 22.01
C LEU A 407 -123.38 15.71 22.42
N GLY A 408 -123.78 16.12 23.63
CA GLY A 408 -123.57 17.49 24.14
C GLY A 408 -122.13 17.81 24.58
N GLN A 409 -121.29 16.80 24.79
CA GLN A 409 -119.85 16.96 25.07
C GLN A 409 -119.02 16.95 23.79
N VAL A 410 -119.41 16.15 22.78
CA VAL A 410 -118.72 16.04 21.49
C VAL A 410 -118.96 17.28 20.60
N LEU A 411 -120.16 17.86 20.59
CA LEU A 411 -120.45 19.06 19.78
C LEU A 411 -119.71 20.32 20.27
N ARG A 412 -119.43 20.44 21.58
CA ARG A 412 -118.64 21.56 22.13
C ARG A 412 -117.14 21.47 21.83
N GLN A 413 -116.59 20.26 21.68
CA GLN A 413 -115.19 20.05 21.31
C GLN A 413 -114.95 20.16 19.79
N LEU A 414 -115.96 19.86 18.96
CA LEU A 414 -115.89 19.99 17.50
C LEU A 414 -116.04 21.43 16.97
N GLU A 415 -116.71 22.32 17.71
CA GLU A 415 -116.86 23.73 17.30
C GLU A 415 -115.60 24.57 17.57
N ALA A 416 -114.82 24.22 18.60
CA ALA A 416 -113.57 24.89 18.95
C ALA A 416 -112.37 24.50 18.05
N ALA A 417 -112.39 23.32 17.41
CA ALA A 417 -111.28 22.79 16.61
C ALA A 417 -111.50 22.85 15.08
N LYS A 418 -112.42 23.69 14.60
CA LYS A 418 -112.80 23.77 13.18
C LYS A 418 -111.70 24.35 12.27
N ALA A 419 -110.72 25.06 12.83
CA ALA A 419 -109.58 25.60 12.09
C ALA A 419 -108.44 24.58 11.85
N ASP A 420 -108.41 23.46 12.59
CA ASP A 420 -107.28 22.51 12.60
C ASP A 420 -107.55 21.19 11.85
N ALA A 421 -108.73 21.04 11.21
CA ALA A 421 -109.13 19.81 10.51
C ALA A 421 -108.19 19.42 9.35
N GLY A 422 -107.54 20.38 8.70
CA GLY A 422 -106.57 20.12 7.63
C GLY A 422 -105.14 19.85 8.14
N LEU A 423 -104.86 20.08 9.42
CA LEU A 423 -103.49 19.99 9.93
C LEU A 423 -103.02 18.54 10.02
N VAL A 424 -103.89 17.56 10.32
CA VAL A 424 -103.47 16.16 10.52
C VAL A 424 -103.02 15.49 9.21
N GLU A 425 -103.70 15.74 8.08
CA GLU A 425 -103.28 15.21 6.77
C GLU A 425 -102.04 15.92 6.22
N ILE A 426 -101.94 17.24 6.43
CA ILE A 426 -100.85 18.05 5.85
C ILE A 426 -99.57 17.98 6.70
N LEU A 427 -99.67 17.80 8.03
CA LEU A 427 -98.51 17.82 8.95
C LEU A 427 -97.59 16.59 8.76
N ALA A 428 -98.12 15.43 8.40
CA ALA A 428 -97.28 14.26 8.08
C ALA A 428 -96.46 14.48 6.80
N GLY A 429 -97.08 15.05 5.76
CA GLY A 429 -96.41 15.43 4.52
C GLY A 429 -95.41 16.59 4.69
N ILE A 430 -95.75 17.59 5.50
CA ILE A 430 -94.84 18.69 5.85
C ILE A 430 -93.67 18.19 6.70
N ARG A 431 -93.87 17.32 7.70
CA ARG A 431 -92.78 16.75 8.50
C ARG A 431 -91.85 15.87 7.66
N SER A 432 -92.40 15.05 6.76
CA SER A 432 -91.60 14.26 5.82
C SER A 432 -90.78 15.16 4.88
N ARG A 433 -91.41 16.19 4.29
CA ARG A 433 -90.71 17.16 3.41
C ARG A 433 -89.68 18.00 4.16
N CYS A 434 -89.96 18.43 5.39
CA CYS A 434 -88.99 19.14 6.24
C CYS A 434 -87.84 18.23 6.67
N GLY A 435 -88.10 16.95 6.97
CA GLY A 435 -87.07 15.95 7.23
C GLY A 435 -86.18 15.69 6.00
N ALA A 436 -86.77 15.55 4.82
CA ALA A 436 -86.04 15.42 3.57
C ALA A 436 -85.23 16.68 3.24
N LEU A 437 -85.76 17.88 3.48
CA LEU A 437 -85.05 19.15 3.32
C LEU A 437 -83.93 19.33 4.34
N GLN A 438 -84.11 18.89 5.59
CA GLN A 438 -83.03 18.87 6.58
C GLN A 438 -81.94 17.87 6.22
N GLN A 439 -82.29 16.69 5.70
CA GLN A 439 -81.33 15.69 5.24
C GLN A 439 -80.57 16.19 4.00
N LEU A 440 -81.26 16.81 3.04
CA LEU A 440 -80.63 17.45 1.87
C LEU A 440 -79.75 18.63 2.27
N ARG A 441 -80.16 19.44 3.25
CA ARG A 441 -79.34 20.54 3.78
C ARG A 441 -78.11 20.01 4.51
N ARG A 442 -78.23 18.91 5.26
CA ARG A 442 -77.10 18.26 5.93
C ARG A 442 -76.14 17.64 4.91
N GLN A 443 -76.66 16.96 3.89
CA GLN A 443 -75.85 16.46 2.77
C GLN A 443 -75.20 17.59 1.96
N ALA A 444 -75.88 18.74 1.79
CA ALA A 444 -75.30 19.90 1.12
C ALA A 444 -74.17 20.52 1.94
N ILE A 445 -74.34 20.65 3.27
CA ILE A 445 -73.30 21.12 4.20
C ILE A 445 -72.13 20.14 4.21
N ASP A 446 -72.37 18.83 4.39
CA ASP A 446 -71.33 17.80 4.39
C ASP A 446 -70.56 17.77 3.05
N ARG A 447 -71.24 18.01 1.92
CA ARG A 447 -70.58 18.15 0.61
C ARG A 447 -69.83 19.47 0.47
N GLN A 448 -70.32 20.56 1.05
CA GLN A 448 -69.63 21.85 1.06
C GLN A 448 -68.35 21.79 1.90
N ASP A 449 -68.43 21.18 3.07
CA ASP A 449 -67.29 20.94 3.95
C ASP A 449 -66.31 19.95 3.30
N GLY A 450 -66.81 18.91 2.63
CA GLY A 450 -65.99 17.99 1.84
C GLY A 450 -65.29 18.66 0.65
N ILE A 451 -65.94 19.61 -0.03
CA ILE A 451 -65.33 20.42 -1.09
C ILE A 451 -64.28 21.37 -0.50
N ALA A 452 -64.55 22.01 0.64
CA ALA A 452 -63.59 22.88 1.32
C ALA A 452 -62.34 22.11 1.80
N GLU A 453 -62.51 20.91 2.36
CA GLU A 453 -61.41 20.02 2.71
C GLU A 453 -60.64 19.57 1.47
N ALA A 454 -61.33 19.20 0.39
CA ALA A 454 -60.69 18.80 -0.87
C ALA A 454 -59.93 19.96 -1.52
N GLU A 455 -60.46 21.18 -1.51
CA GLU A 455 -59.75 22.39 -1.96
C GLU A 455 -58.52 22.68 -1.11
N THR A 456 -58.60 22.48 0.21
CA THR A 456 -57.47 22.68 1.12
C THR A 456 -56.37 21.64 0.87
N ARG A 457 -56.75 20.35 0.69
CA ARG A 457 -55.82 19.28 0.31
C ARG A 457 -55.22 19.51 -1.08
N TYR A 458 -56.00 19.99 -2.05
CA TYR A 458 -55.52 20.35 -3.38
C TYR A 458 -54.51 21.49 -3.32
N ARG A 459 -54.77 22.55 -2.54
CA ARG A 459 -53.81 23.67 -2.37
C ARG A 459 -52.54 23.22 -1.66
N GLN A 460 -52.62 22.37 -0.64
CA GLN A 460 -51.44 21.80 0.01
C GLN A 460 -50.63 20.92 -0.94
N ALA A 461 -51.27 20.04 -1.69
CA ALA A 461 -50.61 19.19 -2.68
C ALA A 461 -49.99 20.01 -3.83
N LEU A 462 -50.66 21.08 -4.28
CA LEU A 462 -50.12 21.99 -5.28
C LEU A 462 -48.90 22.75 -4.75
N GLY A 463 -48.93 23.21 -3.49
CA GLY A 463 -47.77 23.83 -2.84
C GLY A 463 -46.59 22.87 -2.72
N GLN A 464 -46.82 21.63 -2.26
CA GLN A 464 -45.78 20.60 -2.19
C GLN A 464 -45.22 20.26 -3.57
N TRP A 465 -46.07 20.18 -4.60
CA TRP A 465 -45.62 19.95 -5.97
C TRP A 465 -44.79 21.12 -6.52
N GLN A 466 -45.18 22.36 -6.24
CA GLN A 466 -44.42 23.56 -6.64
C GLN A 466 -43.06 23.64 -5.94
N GLU A 467 -42.99 23.31 -4.64
CA GLU A 467 -41.72 23.23 -3.90
C GLU A 467 -40.81 22.13 -4.45
N GLN A 468 -41.36 20.95 -4.74
CA GLN A 468 -40.60 19.85 -5.33
C GLN A 468 -40.14 20.14 -6.77
N ALA A 469 -40.98 20.78 -7.57
CA ALA A 469 -40.64 21.22 -8.93
C ALA A 469 -39.52 22.27 -8.90
N ALA A 470 -39.62 23.27 -8.03
CA ALA A 470 -38.56 24.28 -7.86
C ALA A 470 -37.25 23.66 -7.35
N CYS A 471 -37.32 22.68 -6.44
CA CYS A 471 -36.14 21.96 -5.95
C CYS A 471 -35.50 21.10 -7.05
N ARG A 472 -36.31 20.45 -7.88
CA ARG A 472 -35.84 19.70 -9.05
C ARG A 472 -35.20 20.61 -10.09
N ASP A 473 -35.81 21.74 -10.43
CA ASP A 473 -35.28 22.69 -11.40
C ASP A 473 -33.97 23.32 -10.91
N ALA A 474 -33.90 23.68 -9.61
CA ALA A 474 -32.66 24.14 -8.98
C ALA A 474 -31.57 23.05 -8.94
N GLY A 475 -31.96 21.79 -8.73
CA GLY A 475 -31.06 20.64 -8.78
C GLY A 475 -30.55 20.37 -10.20
N GLN A 476 -31.41 20.50 -11.21
CA GLN A 476 -31.07 20.31 -12.61
C GLN A 476 -30.15 21.43 -13.12
N GLY A 477 -30.41 22.69 -12.75
CA GLY A 477 -29.50 23.80 -13.06
C GLY A 477 -28.11 23.65 -12.41
N LYS A 478 -28.04 23.11 -11.18
CA LYS A 478 -26.76 22.76 -10.55
C LYS A 478 -26.07 21.59 -11.26
N LEU A 479 -26.82 20.59 -11.71
CA LEU A 479 -26.26 19.46 -12.45
C LEU A 479 -25.69 19.92 -13.80
N GLU A 480 -26.42 20.75 -14.54
CA GLU A 480 -26.00 21.32 -15.82
C GLU A 480 -24.78 22.23 -15.67
N SER A 481 -24.71 23.05 -14.61
CA SER A 481 -23.52 23.89 -14.35
C SER A 481 -22.30 23.06 -13.96
N VAL A 482 -22.47 22.00 -13.16
CA VAL A 482 -21.39 21.06 -12.81
C VAL A 482 -20.96 20.26 -14.03
N GLN A 483 -21.87 19.83 -14.90
CA GLN A 483 -21.55 19.13 -16.14
C GLN A 483 -20.84 20.05 -17.14
N ALA A 484 -21.26 21.31 -17.27
CA ALA A 484 -20.57 22.29 -18.10
C ALA A 484 -19.16 22.59 -17.58
N ALA A 485 -19.02 22.79 -16.26
CA ALA A 485 -17.71 22.98 -15.62
C ALA A 485 -16.83 21.73 -15.77
N LEU A 486 -17.41 20.52 -15.66
CA LEU A 486 -16.69 19.27 -15.87
C LEU A 486 -16.24 19.13 -17.32
N ALA A 487 -17.09 19.44 -18.31
CA ALA A 487 -16.74 19.41 -19.73
C ALA A 487 -15.66 20.45 -20.06
N GLU A 488 -15.74 21.65 -19.48
CA GLU A 488 -14.70 22.68 -19.63
C GLU A 488 -13.37 22.21 -19.02
N LYS A 489 -13.40 21.63 -17.82
CA LYS A 489 -12.21 21.09 -17.15
C LYS A 489 -11.62 19.88 -17.88
N GLN A 490 -12.47 19.00 -18.44
CA GLN A 490 -12.05 17.88 -19.29
C GLN A 490 -11.44 18.38 -20.60
N GLY A 491 -11.98 19.44 -21.20
CA GLY A 491 -11.41 20.09 -22.37
C GLY A 491 -10.06 20.76 -22.09
N GLN A 492 -9.95 21.48 -20.96
CA GLN A 492 -8.69 22.04 -20.48
C GLN A 492 -7.66 20.94 -20.21
N LEU A 493 -8.07 19.81 -19.61
CA LEU A 493 -7.21 18.64 -19.37
C LEU A 493 -6.74 18.00 -20.68
N LEU A 494 -7.63 17.77 -21.65
CA LEU A 494 -7.30 17.24 -22.97
C LEU A 494 -6.32 18.14 -23.74
N THR A 495 -6.51 19.46 -23.63
CA THR A 495 -5.62 20.45 -24.26
C THR A 495 -4.25 20.47 -23.57
N ALA A 496 -4.22 20.42 -22.22
CA ALA A 496 -3.00 20.37 -21.44
C ALA A 496 -2.21 19.06 -21.64
N LEU A 497 -2.90 17.94 -21.90
CA LEU A 497 -2.29 16.65 -22.18
C LEU A 497 -2.00 16.42 -23.68
N GLU A 498 -2.18 17.44 -24.53
CA GLU A 498 -2.00 17.39 -25.99
C GLU A 498 -2.70 16.19 -26.67
N GLY A 499 -3.89 15.80 -26.17
CA GLY A 499 -4.67 14.70 -26.73
C GLY A 499 -4.22 13.29 -26.34
N ARG A 500 -3.28 13.14 -25.38
CA ARG A 500 -2.79 11.84 -24.87
C ARG A 500 -3.22 11.59 -23.43
N GLU A 501 -3.13 10.35 -22.95
CA GLU A 501 -3.36 10.07 -21.54
C GLU A 501 -2.12 10.39 -20.68
N LEU A 502 -2.33 10.71 -19.40
CA LEU A 502 -1.22 10.95 -18.46
C LEU A 502 -0.30 9.71 -18.31
N ALA A 503 -0.86 8.51 -18.49
CA ALA A 503 -0.11 7.25 -18.50
C ALA A 503 0.87 7.18 -19.69
N ASP A 504 0.46 7.67 -20.86
CA ASP A 504 1.31 7.73 -22.05
C ASP A 504 2.49 8.68 -21.82
N TRP A 505 2.25 9.85 -21.22
CA TRP A 505 3.29 10.81 -20.86
C TRP A 505 4.26 10.25 -19.83
N ARG A 506 3.79 9.55 -18.79
CA ARG A 506 4.64 8.89 -17.80
C ARG A 506 5.47 7.75 -18.40
N SER A 507 4.88 6.95 -19.28
CA SER A 507 5.61 5.88 -19.98
C SER A 507 6.71 6.46 -20.90
N SER A 508 6.38 7.53 -21.63
CA SER A 508 7.32 8.26 -22.49
C SER A 508 8.43 8.89 -21.66
N MET A 509 8.10 9.45 -20.49
CA MET A 509 9.08 9.97 -19.54
C MET A 509 10.07 8.87 -19.14
N VAL A 510 9.60 7.74 -18.60
CA VAL A 510 10.46 6.62 -18.17
C VAL A 510 11.34 6.10 -19.31
N GLN A 511 10.79 5.95 -20.52
CA GLN A 511 11.55 5.53 -21.70
C GLN A 511 12.65 6.54 -22.07
N LEU A 512 12.33 7.84 -22.06
CA LEU A 512 13.29 8.90 -22.39
C LEU A 512 14.32 9.12 -21.29
N THR A 513 13.98 8.95 -20.01
CA THR A 513 14.97 8.95 -18.91
C THR A 513 15.92 7.77 -19.03
N GLY A 514 15.38 6.57 -19.29
CA GLY A 514 16.19 5.38 -19.55
C GLY A 514 17.13 5.58 -20.75
N ARG A 515 16.61 6.16 -21.84
CA ARG A 515 17.41 6.51 -23.02
C ARG A 515 18.49 7.56 -22.74
N ARG A 516 18.19 8.58 -21.94
CA ARG A 516 19.16 9.62 -21.52
C ARG A 516 20.31 9.00 -20.74
N ASP A 517 20.01 8.14 -19.78
CA ASP A 517 21.03 7.50 -18.94
C ASP A 517 21.89 6.52 -19.77
N LEU A 518 21.28 5.84 -20.73
CA LEU A 518 21.96 4.95 -21.67
C LEU A 518 22.87 5.73 -22.65
N LEU A 519 22.40 6.87 -23.17
CA LEU A 519 23.20 7.80 -23.99
C LEU A 519 24.39 8.39 -23.21
N ALA A 520 24.20 8.75 -21.93
CA ALA A 520 25.26 9.27 -21.09
C ALA A 520 26.38 8.23 -20.88
N ARG A 521 26.00 6.97 -20.58
CA ARG A 521 26.95 5.85 -20.44
C ARG A 521 27.68 5.56 -21.76
N ALA A 522 26.97 5.61 -22.89
CA ALA A 522 27.55 5.40 -24.22
C ALA A 522 28.60 6.47 -24.56
N LEU A 523 28.28 7.76 -24.35
CA LEU A 523 29.21 8.88 -24.56
C LEU A 523 30.45 8.78 -23.67
N GLU A 524 30.27 8.40 -22.41
CA GLU A 524 31.39 8.21 -21.49
C GLU A 524 32.31 7.06 -21.94
N ALA A 525 31.72 5.97 -22.44
CA ALA A 525 32.47 4.84 -23.01
C ALA A 525 33.23 5.24 -24.30
N VAL A 526 32.62 6.01 -25.22
CA VAL A 526 33.31 6.53 -26.42
C VAL A 526 34.49 7.42 -26.04
N ARG A 527 34.31 8.33 -25.07
CA ARG A 527 35.39 9.20 -24.59
C ARG A 527 36.49 8.41 -23.85
N ALA A 528 36.14 7.36 -23.12
CA ALA A 528 37.12 6.46 -22.50
C ALA A 528 37.96 5.74 -23.55
N ARG A 529 37.32 5.17 -24.60
CA ARG A 529 38.00 4.54 -25.74
C ARG A 529 38.97 5.50 -26.42
N MET A 530 38.55 6.72 -26.74
CA MET A 530 39.41 7.70 -27.38
C MET A 530 40.63 8.07 -26.51
N ARG A 531 40.43 8.29 -25.20
CA ARG A 531 41.52 8.59 -24.27
C ARG A 531 42.53 7.45 -24.17
N SER A 532 42.05 6.21 -23.99
CA SER A 532 42.92 5.04 -23.89
C SER A 532 43.61 4.72 -25.22
N ALA A 533 42.98 4.96 -26.37
CA ALA A 533 43.61 4.81 -27.70
C ALA A 533 44.77 5.80 -27.92
N VAL A 534 44.61 7.06 -27.50
CA VAL A 534 45.70 8.05 -27.53
C VAL A 534 46.84 7.64 -26.59
N ALA A 535 46.52 7.14 -25.39
CA ALA A 535 47.52 6.65 -24.44
C ALA A 535 48.30 5.45 -24.99
N VAL A 536 47.63 4.49 -25.62
CA VAL A 536 48.26 3.35 -26.31
C VAL A 536 49.22 3.82 -27.40
N ALA A 537 48.80 4.73 -28.28
CA ALA A 537 49.66 5.25 -29.34
C ALA A 537 50.92 5.98 -28.79
N GLN A 538 50.78 6.71 -27.68
CA GLN A 538 51.91 7.35 -26.99
C GLN A 538 52.86 6.32 -26.35
N LEU A 539 52.31 5.28 -25.72
CA LEU A 539 53.07 4.19 -25.11
C LEU A 539 53.79 3.34 -26.15
N ASP A 540 53.18 3.07 -27.31
CA ASP A 540 53.82 2.38 -28.44
C ASP A 540 55.07 3.15 -28.94
N SER A 541 54.92 4.46 -29.13
CA SER A 541 56.03 5.36 -29.48
C SER A 541 57.14 5.33 -28.40
N ARG A 542 56.75 5.37 -27.12
CA ARG A 542 57.69 5.33 -25.98
C ARG A 542 58.41 3.98 -25.86
N MET A 543 57.70 2.87 -26.07
CA MET A 543 58.28 1.53 -26.06
C MET A 543 59.22 1.31 -27.25
N ALA A 544 58.89 1.85 -28.43
CA ALA A 544 59.77 1.80 -29.59
C ALA A 544 61.09 2.55 -29.33
N THR A 545 61.03 3.73 -28.71
CA THR A 545 62.22 4.51 -28.34
C THR A 545 63.04 3.83 -27.23
N LEU A 546 62.38 3.26 -26.21
CA LEU A 546 63.07 2.51 -25.15
C LEU A 546 63.75 1.24 -25.69
N ARG A 547 63.10 0.47 -26.58
CA ARG A 547 63.70 -0.72 -27.24
C ARG A 547 64.90 -0.35 -28.09
N ALA A 548 64.83 0.76 -28.83
CA ALA A 548 65.97 1.27 -29.59
C ALA A 548 67.13 1.68 -28.67
N GLY A 549 66.83 2.32 -27.53
CA GLY A 549 67.80 2.69 -26.51
C GLY A 549 68.46 1.47 -25.83
N GLU A 550 67.67 0.46 -25.46
CA GLU A 550 68.14 -0.80 -24.90
C GLU A 550 69.08 -1.53 -25.87
N SER A 551 68.72 -1.60 -27.15
CA SER A 551 69.58 -2.19 -28.19
C SER A 551 70.90 -1.43 -28.35
N GLN A 552 70.89 -0.10 -28.28
CA GLN A 552 72.13 0.71 -28.34
C GLN A 552 73.00 0.52 -27.10
N LEU A 553 72.40 0.50 -25.90
CA LEU A 553 73.11 0.27 -24.64
C LEU A 553 73.72 -1.13 -24.60
N ALA A 554 72.98 -2.15 -25.06
CA ALA A 554 73.48 -3.53 -25.16
C ALA A 554 74.66 -3.65 -26.13
N ALA A 555 74.62 -2.95 -27.27
CA ALA A 555 75.73 -2.91 -28.22
C ALA A 555 76.97 -2.23 -27.63
N ARG A 556 76.82 -1.10 -26.93
CA ARG A 556 77.92 -0.39 -26.24
C ARG A 556 78.51 -1.21 -25.09
N LEU A 557 77.66 -1.91 -24.34
CA LEU A 557 78.10 -2.80 -23.27
C LEU A 557 78.97 -3.93 -23.82
N LYS A 558 78.55 -4.53 -24.93
CA LYS A 558 79.32 -5.57 -25.62
C LYS A 558 80.68 -5.05 -26.11
N ASP A 559 80.70 -3.88 -26.74
CA ASP A 559 81.96 -3.25 -27.22
C ASP A 559 82.93 -2.97 -26.06
N GLN A 560 82.43 -2.47 -24.93
CA GLN A 560 83.25 -2.26 -23.73
C GLN A 560 83.72 -3.56 -23.08
N GLN A 561 82.90 -4.61 -23.07
CA GLN A 561 83.29 -5.94 -22.58
C GLN A 561 84.39 -6.55 -23.46
N ASP A 562 84.27 -6.42 -24.78
CA ASP A 562 85.30 -6.85 -25.73
C ASP A 562 86.61 -6.07 -25.51
N ARG A 563 86.52 -4.75 -25.27
CA ARG A 563 87.67 -3.89 -24.92
C ARG A 563 88.30 -4.28 -23.58
N GLN A 564 87.50 -4.53 -22.54
CA GLN A 564 87.97 -5.01 -21.24
C GLN A 564 88.75 -6.32 -21.42
N GLY A 565 88.19 -7.29 -22.15
CA GLY A 565 88.86 -8.57 -22.41
C GLY A 565 90.14 -8.44 -23.26
N ALA A 566 90.27 -7.42 -24.11
CA ALA A 566 91.51 -7.10 -24.80
C ALA A 566 92.56 -6.51 -23.85
N LEU A 567 92.17 -5.54 -23.01
CA LEU A 567 93.02 -4.91 -22.01
C LEU A 567 93.50 -5.90 -20.94
N GLU A 568 92.65 -6.84 -20.50
CA GLU A 568 93.05 -7.90 -19.56
C GLU A 568 94.14 -8.81 -20.16
N ARG A 569 94.02 -9.16 -21.45
CA ARG A 569 95.04 -9.92 -22.17
C ARG A 569 96.35 -9.13 -22.30
N GLU A 570 96.26 -7.83 -22.58
CA GLU A 570 97.43 -6.94 -22.68
C GLU A 570 98.13 -6.75 -21.34
N VAL A 571 97.38 -6.50 -20.26
CA VAL A 571 97.90 -6.43 -18.89
C VAL A 571 98.58 -7.74 -18.51
N GLY A 572 97.95 -8.89 -18.77
CA GLY A 572 98.54 -10.20 -18.48
C GLY A 572 99.84 -10.46 -19.27
N LEU A 573 99.91 -10.02 -20.53
CA LEU A 573 101.13 -10.10 -21.34
C LEU A 573 102.24 -9.19 -20.79
N LEU A 574 101.90 -7.95 -20.45
CA LEU A 574 102.85 -6.97 -19.89
C LEU A 574 103.35 -7.38 -18.50
N GLU A 575 102.51 -8.00 -17.66
CA GLU A 575 102.91 -8.60 -16.38
C GLU A 575 103.88 -9.79 -16.58
N SER A 576 103.62 -10.63 -17.58
CA SER A 576 104.51 -11.72 -17.98
C SER A 576 105.85 -11.19 -18.51
N GLN A 577 105.83 -10.10 -19.30
CA GLN A 577 107.05 -9.42 -19.74
C GLN A 577 107.82 -8.78 -18.58
N MET A 578 107.13 -8.19 -17.59
CA MET A 578 107.76 -7.59 -16.43
C MET A 578 108.42 -8.63 -15.52
N THR A 579 107.81 -9.80 -15.35
CA THR A 579 108.43 -10.92 -14.62
C THR A 579 109.65 -11.48 -15.36
N LEU A 580 109.62 -11.56 -16.69
CA LEU A 580 110.78 -11.93 -17.49
C LEU A 580 111.89 -10.86 -17.43
N LEU A 581 111.55 -9.57 -17.45
CA LEU A 581 112.53 -8.48 -17.34
C LEU A 581 113.16 -8.42 -15.95
N ALA A 582 112.38 -8.61 -14.88
CA ALA A 582 112.91 -8.76 -13.52
C ALA A 582 113.88 -9.95 -13.42
N ARG A 583 113.57 -11.07 -14.10
CA ARG A 583 114.47 -12.24 -14.18
C ARG A 583 115.75 -11.95 -14.98
N ILE A 584 115.69 -11.05 -15.96
CA ILE A 584 116.84 -10.61 -16.75
C ILE A 584 117.73 -9.66 -15.93
N GLU A 585 117.14 -8.77 -15.12
CA GLU A 585 117.86 -7.93 -14.15
C GLU A 585 118.54 -8.78 -13.06
N ASP A 586 117.88 -9.82 -12.54
CA ASP A 586 118.48 -10.78 -11.59
C ASP A 586 119.72 -11.52 -12.15
N LEU A 587 119.91 -11.52 -13.49
CA LEU A 587 121.02 -12.19 -14.18
C LEU A 587 122.12 -11.20 -14.67
N GLU A 588 122.05 -9.94 -14.27
CA GLU A 588 122.97 -8.89 -14.69
C GLU A 588 124.41 -9.11 -14.18
N GLU A 589 124.56 -9.69 -12.99
CA GLU A 589 125.86 -10.03 -12.38
C GLU A 589 126.56 -11.19 -13.12
N ALA A 590 125.78 -12.15 -13.64
CA ALA A 590 126.27 -13.24 -14.47
C ALA A 590 126.66 -12.77 -15.89
N ARG A 591 126.05 -11.68 -16.40
CA ARG A 591 126.36 -11.11 -17.73
C ARG A 591 127.71 -10.42 -17.81
N ARG A 592 128.18 -9.78 -16.73
CA ARG A 592 129.49 -9.09 -16.69
C ARG A 592 130.69 -10.02 -16.92
N HIS A 593 130.46 -11.33 -16.88
CA HIS A 593 131.48 -12.37 -17.05
C HIS A 593 131.44 -13.03 -18.45
N LEU A 594 130.61 -12.54 -19.38
CA LEU A 594 130.53 -13.05 -20.76
C LEU A 594 131.57 -12.40 -21.66
N GLN A 595 132.32 -13.22 -22.41
CA GLN A 595 133.27 -12.78 -23.43
C GLN A 595 132.89 -13.41 -24.78
N ASP A 596 132.95 -12.63 -25.87
CA ASP A 596 132.59 -13.12 -27.20
C ASP A 596 133.53 -14.25 -27.65
N GLY A 597 132.95 -15.41 -27.96
CA GLY A 597 133.65 -16.60 -28.44
C GLY A 597 133.88 -17.72 -27.40
N GLU A 598 133.64 -17.47 -26.10
CA GLU A 598 133.76 -18.48 -25.04
C GLU A 598 132.39 -19.07 -24.62
N PRO A 599 132.31 -20.37 -24.27
CA PRO A 599 131.06 -20.99 -23.84
C PRO A 599 130.60 -20.47 -22.47
N CYS A 600 129.35 -19.99 -22.39
CA CYS A 600 128.77 -19.46 -21.16
C CYS A 600 128.73 -20.50 -20.01
N PRO A 601 129.10 -20.15 -18.76
CA PRO A 601 129.14 -21.07 -17.63
C PRO A 601 127.75 -21.54 -17.14
N LEU A 602 126.66 -20.92 -17.60
CA LEU A 602 125.28 -21.30 -17.25
C LEU A 602 124.58 -22.16 -18.32
N CYS A 603 124.92 -22.00 -19.61
CA CYS A 603 124.19 -22.67 -20.70
C CYS A 603 125.05 -23.19 -21.87
N GLY A 604 126.34 -22.87 -21.94
CA GLY A 604 127.28 -23.38 -22.95
C GLY A 604 127.14 -22.80 -24.37
N ALA A 605 126.23 -21.85 -24.61
CA ALA A 605 126.07 -21.18 -25.90
C ALA A 605 127.22 -20.20 -26.18
N ARG A 606 127.56 -20.00 -27.46
CA ARG A 606 128.64 -19.11 -27.93
C ARG A 606 128.15 -17.76 -28.49
N GLU A 607 126.84 -17.59 -28.66
CA GLU A 607 126.21 -16.36 -29.16
C GLU A 607 125.13 -15.90 -28.16
N HIS A 608 125.16 -14.62 -27.76
CA HIS A 608 124.25 -14.06 -26.76
C HIS A 608 123.56 -12.80 -27.30
N PRO A 609 122.24 -12.83 -27.58
CA PRO A 609 121.49 -11.69 -28.12
C PRO A 609 121.46 -10.42 -27.23
N PHE A 610 121.86 -10.55 -25.96
CA PHE A 610 121.79 -9.51 -24.93
C PHE A 610 123.15 -9.17 -24.28
N ALA A 611 124.24 -9.22 -25.06
CA ALA A 611 125.55 -8.68 -24.65
C ALA A 611 125.49 -7.14 -24.47
N GLU A 612 126.54 -6.56 -23.86
CA GLU A 612 126.61 -5.13 -23.49
C GLU A 612 125.99 -4.18 -24.53
N GLY A 613 125.02 -3.36 -24.09
CA GLY A 613 124.36 -2.36 -24.92
C GLY A 613 123.01 -2.76 -25.53
N ASN A 614 122.58 -4.02 -25.43
CA ASN A 614 121.33 -4.51 -26.05
C ASN A 614 120.30 -5.06 -25.03
N VAL A 615 120.21 -4.45 -23.83
CA VAL A 615 119.27 -4.87 -22.76
C VAL A 615 117.97 -4.06 -22.86
N PRO A 616 116.79 -4.69 -22.90
CA PRO A 616 115.52 -3.95 -22.90
C PRO A 616 115.32 -3.19 -21.58
N LEU A 617 114.99 -1.90 -21.64
CA LEU A 617 114.77 -1.05 -20.48
C LEU A 617 113.41 -1.35 -19.82
N ALA A 618 113.41 -1.63 -18.52
CA ALA A 618 112.20 -1.94 -17.75
C ALA A 618 111.20 -0.75 -17.65
N ASN A 619 111.67 0.49 -17.78
CA ASN A 619 110.86 1.70 -17.58
C ASN A 619 109.70 1.84 -18.59
N ASP A 620 109.93 1.50 -19.86
CA ASP A 620 108.90 1.64 -20.91
C ASP A 620 107.76 0.62 -20.72
N THR A 621 108.10 -0.61 -20.33
CA THR A 621 107.13 -1.67 -20.08
C THR A 621 106.32 -1.40 -18.80
N ARG A 622 106.95 -0.80 -17.78
CA ARG A 622 106.28 -0.39 -16.54
C ARG A 622 105.28 0.75 -16.75
N ALA A 623 105.64 1.74 -17.57
CA ALA A 623 104.73 2.83 -17.95
C ALA A 623 103.53 2.32 -18.76
N ARG A 624 103.76 1.41 -19.72
CA ARG A 624 102.69 0.76 -20.50
C ARG A 624 101.76 -0.09 -19.63
N LEU A 625 102.31 -0.83 -18.67
CA LEU A 625 101.50 -1.62 -17.73
C LEU A 625 100.61 -0.72 -16.83
N ALA A 626 101.15 0.40 -16.35
CA ALA A 626 100.38 1.37 -15.56
C ALA A 626 99.24 1.99 -16.39
N ALA A 627 99.52 2.42 -17.62
CA ALA A 627 98.52 2.96 -18.54
C ALA A 627 97.42 1.92 -18.88
N ALA A 628 97.79 0.69 -19.19
CA ALA A 628 96.84 -0.39 -19.49
C ALA A 628 95.96 -0.75 -18.28
N ARG A 629 96.48 -0.69 -17.05
CA ARG A 629 95.70 -0.89 -15.81
C ARG A 629 94.71 0.25 -15.55
N ASP A 630 95.08 1.50 -15.83
CA ASP A 630 94.17 2.64 -15.72
C ASP A 630 93.08 2.60 -16.80
N GLU A 631 93.42 2.21 -18.04
CA GLU A 631 92.43 1.97 -19.09
C GLU A 631 91.48 0.81 -18.74
N LEU A 632 91.99 -0.27 -18.14
CA LEU A 632 91.17 -1.39 -17.69
C LEU A 632 90.18 -0.96 -16.58
N LYS A 633 90.65 -0.12 -15.65
CA LYS A 633 89.80 0.42 -14.57
C LYS A 633 88.72 1.37 -15.09
N THR A 634 89.02 2.17 -16.10
CA THR A 634 88.02 3.06 -16.73
C THR A 634 87.01 2.27 -17.57
N ALA A 635 87.44 1.24 -18.30
CA ALA A 635 86.55 0.33 -19.01
C ALA A 635 85.61 -0.43 -18.06
N SER A 636 86.10 -0.93 -16.91
CA SER A 636 85.26 -1.65 -15.94
C SER A 636 84.22 -0.74 -15.27
N ALA A 637 84.59 0.52 -14.97
CA ALA A 637 83.65 1.53 -14.48
C ALA A 637 82.56 1.86 -15.52
N ALA A 638 82.94 2.01 -16.79
CA ALA A 638 82.00 2.26 -17.88
C ALA A 638 81.01 1.09 -18.09
N ILE A 639 81.46 -0.15 -17.91
CA ILE A 639 80.60 -1.35 -17.97
C ILE A 639 79.59 -1.34 -16.82
N ALA A 640 80.01 -1.03 -15.60
CA ALA A 640 79.10 -0.95 -14.45
C ALA A 640 78.00 0.10 -14.68
N ASP A 641 78.36 1.30 -15.17
CA ASP A 641 77.40 2.36 -15.51
C ASP A 641 76.45 1.93 -16.64
N LEU A 642 76.96 1.27 -17.69
CA LEU A 642 76.13 0.77 -18.79
C LEU A 642 75.16 -0.33 -18.33
N GLN A 643 75.56 -1.22 -17.41
CA GLN A 643 74.70 -2.23 -16.81
C GLN A 643 73.57 -1.63 -15.98
N VAL A 644 73.86 -0.59 -15.18
CA VAL A 644 72.84 0.13 -14.41
C VAL A 644 71.83 0.81 -15.34
N ASN A 645 72.31 1.47 -16.39
CA ASN A 645 71.45 2.14 -17.37
C ASN A 645 70.59 1.15 -18.16
N LEU A 646 71.14 -0.02 -18.53
CA LEU A 646 70.41 -1.10 -19.19
C LEU A 646 69.30 -1.66 -18.30
N ALA A 647 69.61 -1.93 -17.02
CA ALA A 647 68.61 -2.41 -16.06
C ALA A 647 67.48 -1.39 -15.82
N ARG A 648 67.81 -0.10 -15.80
CA ARG A 648 66.82 0.98 -15.69
C ARG A 648 65.92 1.05 -16.93
N THR A 649 66.50 1.01 -18.13
CA THR A 649 65.71 1.04 -19.38
C THR A 649 64.83 -0.19 -19.54
N ALA A 650 65.32 -1.38 -19.15
CA ALA A 650 64.52 -2.60 -19.13
C ALA A 650 63.32 -2.49 -18.17
N ARG A 651 63.51 -1.94 -16.97
CA ARG A 651 62.42 -1.71 -16.00
C ARG A 651 61.41 -0.68 -16.49
N ASP A 652 61.87 0.41 -17.12
CA ASP A 652 60.99 1.42 -17.73
C ASP A 652 60.18 0.84 -18.90
N LEU A 653 60.76 -0.09 -19.67
CA LEU A 653 60.08 -0.82 -20.74
C LEU A 653 59.00 -1.76 -20.20
N GLU A 654 59.30 -2.49 -19.12
CA GLU A 654 58.36 -3.39 -18.44
C GLU A 654 57.15 -2.62 -17.89
N HIS A 655 57.40 -1.46 -17.28
CA HIS A 655 56.34 -0.58 -16.77
C HIS A 655 55.48 0.01 -17.91
N ALA A 656 56.10 0.46 -19.00
CA ALA A 656 55.39 0.95 -20.18
C ALA A 656 54.52 -0.14 -20.83
N ALA A 657 55.03 -1.39 -20.91
CA ALA A 657 54.29 -2.53 -21.43
C ALA A 657 53.10 -2.91 -20.55
N ALA A 658 53.23 -2.81 -19.22
CA ALA A 658 52.13 -3.04 -18.29
C ALA A 658 51.00 -2.01 -18.45
N LEU A 659 51.35 -0.71 -18.52
CA LEU A 659 50.39 0.36 -18.77
C LEU A 659 49.73 0.24 -20.15
N HIS A 660 50.49 -0.18 -21.16
CA HIS A 660 49.95 -0.43 -22.50
C HIS A 660 48.91 -1.55 -22.46
N SER A 661 49.22 -2.69 -21.84
CA SER A 661 48.29 -3.81 -21.67
C SER A 661 47.01 -3.38 -20.95
N GLN A 662 47.13 -2.58 -19.89
CA GLN A 662 45.99 -2.04 -19.16
C GLN A 662 45.07 -1.20 -20.07
N HIS A 663 45.63 -0.24 -20.82
CA HIS A 663 44.82 0.60 -21.71
C HIS A 663 44.20 -0.18 -22.88
N VAL A 664 44.85 -1.24 -23.37
CA VAL A 664 44.26 -2.14 -24.37
C VAL A 664 43.03 -2.86 -23.82
N VAL A 665 43.07 -3.32 -22.55
CA VAL A 665 41.91 -3.91 -21.89
C VAL A 665 40.79 -2.88 -21.71
N GLU A 666 41.12 -1.65 -21.28
CA GLU A 666 40.14 -0.56 -21.16
C GLU A 666 39.47 -0.19 -22.49
N ILE A 667 40.21 -0.25 -23.61
CA ILE A 667 39.64 -0.08 -24.95
C ILE A 667 38.63 -1.19 -25.26
N GLY A 668 38.97 -2.45 -24.99
CA GLY A 668 38.07 -3.59 -25.20
C GLY A 668 36.79 -3.49 -24.37
N ASP A 669 36.91 -3.14 -23.08
CA ASP A 669 35.77 -2.92 -22.19
C ASP A 669 34.88 -1.77 -22.67
N ALA A 670 35.50 -0.67 -23.13
CA ALA A 670 34.78 0.47 -23.68
C ALA A 670 34.05 0.12 -24.99
N GLU A 671 34.70 -0.61 -25.90
CA GLU A 671 34.08 -1.08 -27.16
C GLU A 671 32.89 -2.01 -26.90
N GLN A 672 32.99 -2.90 -25.90
CA GLN A 672 31.86 -3.74 -25.52
C GLN A 672 30.68 -2.92 -24.99
N ARG A 673 30.93 -1.95 -24.09
CA ARG A 673 29.87 -1.07 -23.57
C ARG A 673 29.24 -0.19 -24.66
N ILE A 674 30.02 0.25 -25.64
CA ILE A 674 29.53 0.99 -26.80
C ILE A 674 28.62 0.09 -27.65
N ALA A 675 29.03 -1.15 -27.92
CA ALA A 675 28.24 -2.10 -28.70
C ALA A 675 26.92 -2.46 -28.01
N GLU A 676 26.94 -2.70 -26.70
CA GLU A 676 25.75 -2.95 -25.89
C GLU A 676 24.80 -1.74 -25.93
N ALA A 677 25.31 -0.52 -25.74
CA ALA A 677 24.49 0.68 -25.78
C ALA A 677 23.95 1.00 -27.19
N CYS A 678 24.73 0.73 -28.25
CA CYS A 678 24.31 0.92 -29.64
C CYS A 678 23.28 -0.14 -30.09
N GLY A 679 23.14 -1.26 -29.39
CA GLY A 679 22.05 -2.22 -29.65
C GLY A 679 20.67 -1.65 -29.35
N ASP A 680 20.58 -0.79 -28.33
CA ASP A 680 19.33 -0.16 -27.88
C ASP A 680 19.14 1.28 -28.41
N LEU A 681 20.16 1.84 -29.09
CA LEU A 681 20.15 3.18 -29.67
C LEU A 681 20.17 3.12 -31.20
N PRO A 682 19.59 4.11 -31.90
CA PRO A 682 19.67 4.21 -33.35
C PRO A 682 21.03 4.77 -33.79
N ALA A 683 22.12 4.14 -33.36
CA ALA A 683 23.49 4.54 -33.64
C ALA A 683 24.33 3.30 -33.97
N ASP A 684 25.20 3.40 -34.98
CA ASP A 684 26.10 2.32 -35.35
C ASP A 684 27.41 2.44 -34.56
N SER A 685 27.76 1.40 -33.80
CA SER A 685 29.01 1.33 -33.04
C SER A 685 30.28 1.50 -33.89
N ALA A 686 30.20 1.25 -35.20
CA ALA A 686 31.31 1.39 -36.14
C ALA A 686 31.44 2.79 -36.77
N ASP A 687 30.54 3.72 -36.43
CA ASP A 687 30.52 5.06 -37.02
C ASP A 687 31.72 5.90 -36.52
N PRO A 688 32.52 6.50 -37.42
CA PRO A 688 33.62 7.39 -37.02
C PRO A 688 33.13 8.67 -36.31
N ASP A 689 31.91 9.13 -36.55
CA ASP A 689 31.32 10.32 -35.91
C ASP A 689 30.36 9.96 -34.76
N LEU A 690 30.51 8.77 -34.16
CA LEU A 690 29.63 8.25 -33.13
C LEU A 690 29.46 9.18 -31.93
N GLU A 691 30.52 9.86 -31.48
CA GLU A 691 30.43 10.83 -30.37
C GLU A 691 29.48 11.98 -30.70
N LEU A 692 29.57 12.52 -31.92
CA LEU A 692 28.75 13.62 -32.41
C LEU A 692 27.27 13.20 -32.56
N LYS A 693 27.02 11.99 -33.07
CA LYS A 693 25.68 11.43 -33.18
C LYS A 693 25.04 11.16 -31.82
N LEU A 694 25.78 10.54 -30.88
CA LEU A 694 25.27 10.30 -29.54
C LEU A 694 25.02 11.60 -28.76
N ALA A 695 25.88 12.61 -28.94
CA ALA A 695 25.68 13.94 -28.37
C ALA A 695 24.41 14.61 -28.93
N GLY A 696 24.18 14.54 -30.24
CA GLY A 696 22.95 15.04 -30.87
C GLY A 696 21.70 14.34 -30.34
N LEU A 697 21.73 13.00 -30.23
CA LEU A 697 20.63 12.22 -29.65
C LEU A 697 20.37 12.54 -28.18
N GLN A 698 21.43 12.84 -27.41
CA GLN A 698 21.31 13.26 -26.01
C GLN A 698 20.63 14.63 -25.90
N GLU A 699 20.96 15.57 -26.79
CA GLU A 699 20.36 16.89 -26.83
C GLU A 699 18.87 16.83 -27.24
N ASP A 700 18.54 16.04 -28.26
CA ASP A 700 17.16 15.81 -28.70
C ASP A 700 16.32 15.14 -27.60
N THR A 701 16.88 14.12 -26.93
CA THR A 701 16.22 13.45 -25.80
C THR A 701 16.02 14.41 -24.62
N GLY A 702 16.96 15.33 -24.38
CA GLY A 702 16.86 16.37 -23.37
C GLY A 702 15.73 17.37 -23.66
N ARG A 703 15.61 17.84 -24.91
CA ARG A 703 14.53 18.76 -25.33
C ARG A 703 13.14 18.13 -25.20
N GLU A 704 13.00 16.85 -25.56
CA GLU A 704 11.75 16.11 -25.36
C GLU A 704 11.43 15.90 -23.87
N LEU A 705 12.43 15.60 -23.02
CA LEU A 705 12.21 15.52 -21.56
C LEU A 705 11.79 16.85 -20.94
N GLU A 706 12.38 17.98 -21.37
CA GLU A 706 11.94 19.32 -20.93
C GLU A 706 10.49 19.63 -21.34
N ARG A 707 10.09 19.20 -22.54
CA ARG A 707 8.71 19.34 -23.01
C ARG A 707 7.75 18.50 -22.16
N ILE A 708 8.09 17.24 -21.88
CA ILE A 708 7.30 16.35 -21.02
C ILE A 708 7.20 16.89 -19.60
N GLY A 709 8.29 17.45 -19.06
CA GLY A 709 8.32 18.03 -17.71
C GLY A 709 7.38 19.22 -17.51
N ARG A 710 6.94 19.88 -18.59
CA ARG A 710 5.90 20.93 -18.53
C ARG A 710 4.48 20.36 -18.40
N ILE A 711 4.29 19.09 -18.80
CA ILE A 711 3.00 18.40 -18.81
C ILE A 711 2.84 17.51 -17.57
N VAL A 712 3.93 16.83 -17.18
CA VAL A 712 4.03 16.01 -15.96
C VAL A 712 5.07 16.64 -15.05
N PRO A 713 4.70 17.62 -14.20
CA PRO A 713 5.60 18.15 -13.20
C PRO A 713 5.98 17.04 -12.22
N ALA A 714 7.27 16.99 -11.87
CA ALA A 714 7.89 15.97 -11.04
C ALA A 714 7.28 15.85 -9.64
#